data_AF-A0A1C5I5N9-F1
#
_entry.id   AF-A0A1C5I5N9-F1
#
_cell.length_a   1.000
_cell.length_b   1.000
_cell.length_c   1.000
_cell.angle_alpha   90.00
_cell.angle_beta   90.00
_cell.angle_gamma   90.00
#
_symmetry.space_group_name_H-M   'P 1'
#
loop_
_entity.id
_entity.type
_entity.pdbx_description
1 polymer ?
#
loop_
_entity_poly.entity_id
_entity_poly.type
_entity_poly.pdbx_seq_one_letter_code
_entity_poly.pdbx_strand_id
1 'polypeptide(L)'
;MDNHIPGLLDQTPVQGPVALDRYLSPTRSALIVRQDSYSDATTAIAEACTLWGGASTLLIPAPNGGPISSTWQNFLIDNGVDITATRAVVPEELLSSGAGTVTISAKGELMIAVLARKDDTGQWPRIFDTATVSEEDPWHLAYSACLGGLPLPPTPEELHLERLKDISVQDLVGVDVTPPSESGCEDLLRRTRGNPSLSPVAATLSDWAIHLPPQGSTFFSLPSMPVKHGEATRFNHNILVIYTPKNVEDLCLAWNLRSIYGQPGHAPFAIPVTADIPAVVAQLKAGHAFSATGLRSLEVAVVSASLSIDRLEAIAAQCGDGFSAIPTESVLRAGVPLSRHSSEVVVFEQGQAQAPVWSQQDRRDISSLAGPLVAAGFTVRFAMRNHPIPPIKSFSGRGVLSDRVAHGALYARNSAPSDVAKLAWPDGWLTLSAACHDRGLSASPSTPGHVAAELIHRVGDWEGLLPFLHPDILDLLQQLAQRSGMSWFKNRLNGVLREVSLAEDQAAELERQIHGLSIGAKSDEELQHVTLDAFQKALGKSRRAAEAWLRWAEKSQLLLRGVLMKCDACRRESWLPLREMAPPVTCRRCARIVERPYGPRDVVFRYRASEHLLSVLELDSMSHLLAGRFLLQIFDAKFGPGYVYGLYPGVTLKHSSTGRELEADVLALLQDGSLVPGECKRTAVGLKQQDLDNLDELCDMLDAPWSFIATLDPAENCGPLWRNAERRLGRPRFVLTREQLLSLSPTWLLNADPLRFGGDEGLNFLGSVPEFMAEQGEDFVDFRPTFQYRPSS
;
A
#
# COMPACT_ATOMS: atom_id res chain seq x y z
N MET A 1 26.97 -3.03 8.19
CA MET A 1 26.44 -3.03 6.82
C MET A 1 24.96 -3.13 7.01
N ASP A 2 24.27 -2.02 6.84
CA ASP A 2 22.86 -1.93 7.18
C ASP A 2 22.10 -2.56 6.02
N ASN A 3 21.46 -3.68 6.32
CA ASN A 3 20.65 -4.39 5.34
C ASN A 3 19.32 -3.64 5.18
N HIS A 4 18.78 -3.61 3.97
CA HIS A 4 17.44 -3.11 3.75
C HIS A 4 16.43 -3.92 4.58
N ILE A 5 15.57 -3.23 5.33
CA ILE A 5 14.50 -3.84 6.12
C ILE A 5 13.16 -3.49 5.47
N PRO A 6 12.48 -4.46 4.83
CA PRO A 6 11.14 -4.24 4.29
C PRO A 6 10.19 -3.66 5.34
N GLY A 7 9.41 -2.66 4.97
CA GLY A 7 8.47 -1.99 5.86
C GLY A 7 9.08 -0.93 6.80
N LEU A 8 10.41 -0.76 6.86
CA LEU A 8 11.05 0.38 7.55
C LEU A 8 11.36 1.51 6.56
N LEU A 9 10.80 2.70 6.79
CA LEU A 9 10.95 3.84 5.88
C LEU A 9 12.22 4.65 6.14
N ASP A 10 13.39 4.03 6.06
CA ASP A 10 14.68 4.69 6.30
C ASP A 10 15.51 4.87 5.02
N GLN A 11 16.76 5.30 5.18
CA GLN A 11 17.69 5.57 4.09
C GLN A 11 18.43 4.31 3.61
N THR A 12 18.04 3.10 4.05
CA THR A 12 18.69 1.88 3.58
C THR A 12 18.16 1.47 2.21
N PRO A 13 18.99 1.56 1.16
CA PRO A 13 18.55 1.22 -0.18
C PRO A 13 18.41 -0.31 -0.32
N VAL A 14 17.57 -0.76 -1.23
CA VAL A 14 17.38 -2.18 -1.52
C VAL A 14 18.70 -2.84 -1.93
N GLN A 15 18.98 -4.05 -1.42
CA GLN A 15 20.21 -4.81 -1.67
C GLN A 15 19.93 -6.28 -1.93
N GLY A 16 20.75 -6.90 -2.78
CA GLY A 16 20.73 -8.34 -3.02
C GLY A 16 19.66 -8.80 -4.00
N PRO A 17 19.41 -10.13 -4.07
CA PRO A 17 18.45 -10.70 -5.01
C PRO A 17 17.00 -10.36 -4.61
N VAL A 18 16.26 -9.76 -5.55
CA VAL A 18 14.85 -9.38 -5.36
C VAL A 18 14.02 -9.90 -6.53
N ALA A 19 12.86 -10.47 -6.22
CA ALA A 19 11.88 -10.86 -7.21
C ALA A 19 11.12 -9.64 -7.72
N LEU A 20 11.16 -9.41 -9.03
CA LEU A 20 10.40 -8.39 -9.73
C LEU A 20 9.30 -9.05 -10.57
N ASP A 21 8.12 -8.44 -10.54
CA ASP A 21 7.08 -8.69 -11.52
C ASP A 21 7.22 -7.67 -12.65
N ARG A 22 7.40 -8.18 -13.87
CA ARG A 22 7.58 -7.41 -15.09
C ARG A 22 6.33 -7.52 -15.94
N TYR A 23 5.82 -6.37 -16.37
CA TYR A 23 4.61 -6.23 -17.16
C TYR A 23 4.96 -5.52 -18.46
N LEU A 24 4.98 -6.24 -19.57
CA LEU A 24 5.13 -5.66 -20.91
C LEU A 24 3.76 -5.27 -21.42
N SER A 25 3.58 -4.01 -21.78
CA SER A 25 2.32 -3.47 -22.29
C SER A 25 2.54 -2.70 -23.60
N PRO A 26 1.49 -2.57 -24.44
CA PRO A 26 1.47 -1.50 -25.44
C PRO A 26 1.42 -0.14 -24.72
N THR A 27 1.64 0.93 -25.48
CA THR A 27 1.51 2.31 -24.98
C THR A 27 0.10 2.54 -24.45
N ARG A 28 -0.01 2.96 -23.18
CA ARG A 28 -1.31 3.31 -22.60
C ARG A 28 -1.65 4.76 -22.92
N SER A 29 -2.67 4.98 -23.75
CA SER A 29 -3.05 6.32 -24.20
C SER A 29 -4.32 6.84 -23.52
N ALA A 30 -4.48 8.17 -23.49
CA ALA A 30 -5.76 8.84 -23.29
C ALA A 30 -6.09 9.71 -24.51
N LEU A 31 -7.35 9.72 -24.94
CA LEU A 31 -7.86 10.57 -26.00
C LEU A 31 -8.74 11.65 -25.39
N ILE A 32 -8.44 12.93 -25.66
CA ILE A 32 -9.33 14.02 -25.30
C ILE A 32 -10.48 14.06 -26.31
N VAL A 33 -11.70 14.12 -25.80
CA VAL A 33 -12.94 14.06 -26.57
C VAL A 33 -13.74 15.32 -26.33
N ARG A 34 -14.34 15.85 -27.40
CA ARG A 34 -15.26 16.99 -27.33
C ARG A 34 -16.53 16.61 -26.57
N GLN A 35 -16.71 17.20 -25.39
CA GLN A 35 -17.87 16.97 -24.53
C GLN A 35 -19.21 17.32 -25.21
N ASP A 36 -19.19 18.20 -26.22
CA ASP A 36 -20.36 18.65 -26.98
C ASP A 36 -20.62 17.85 -28.27
N SER A 37 -19.82 16.83 -28.60
CA SER A 37 -19.90 16.11 -29.87
C SER A 37 -19.89 14.58 -29.69
N TYR A 38 -21.08 13.97 -29.80
CA TYR A 38 -21.23 12.52 -29.73
C TYR A 38 -20.51 11.77 -30.87
N SER A 39 -20.51 12.35 -32.08
CA SER A 39 -19.76 11.80 -33.23
C SER A 39 -18.25 11.81 -33.00
N ASP A 40 -17.73 12.84 -32.32
CA ASP A 40 -16.30 12.88 -31.96
C ASP A 40 -15.93 11.76 -30.96
N ALA A 41 -16.80 11.52 -29.97
CA ALA A 41 -16.60 10.47 -28.98
C ALA A 41 -16.62 9.06 -29.58
N THR A 42 -17.54 8.79 -30.49
CA THR A 42 -17.62 7.49 -31.20
C THR A 42 -16.46 7.32 -32.18
N THR A 43 -16.00 8.41 -32.81
CA THR A 43 -14.76 8.41 -33.62
C THR A 43 -13.54 8.11 -32.76
N ALA A 44 -13.42 8.70 -31.56
CA ALA A 44 -12.34 8.41 -30.63
C ALA A 44 -12.33 6.93 -30.17
N ILE A 45 -13.50 6.29 -30.03
CA ILE A 45 -13.59 4.84 -29.78
C ILE A 45 -13.03 4.03 -30.97
N ALA A 46 -13.36 4.42 -32.21
CA ALA A 46 -12.83 3.78 -33.40
C ALA A 46 -11.30 4.00 -33.54
N GLU A 47 -10.81 5.22 -33.27
CA GLU A 47 -9.38 5.55 -33.18
C GLU A 47 -8.67 4.67 -32.15
N ALA A 48 -9.25 4.51 -30.95
CA ALA A 48 -8.72 3.61 -29.94
C ALA A 48 -8.67 2.18 -30.47
N CYS A 49 -9.72 1.69 -31.12
CA CYS A 49 -9.77 0.33 -31.68
C CYS A 49 -8.84 0.12 -32.89
N THR A 50 -8.28 1.17 -33.48
CA THR A 50 -7.20 1.07 -34.48
C THR A 50 -5.89 0.58 -33.87
N LEU A 51 -5.68 0.80 -32.57
CA LEU A 51 -4.44 0.44 -31.86
C LEU A 51 -4.52 -0.96 -31.24
N TRP A 52 -3.40 -1.67 -31.24
CA TRP A 52 -3.24 -2.91 -30.48
C TRP A 52 -3.22 -2.60 -28.97
N GLY A 53 -4.14 -3.18 -28.21
CA GLY A 53 -4.42 -2.81 -26.82
C GLY A 53 -5.36 -1.61 -26.65
N GLY A 54 -5.96 -1.14 -27.75
CA GLY A 54 -6.86 0.02 -27.82
C GLY A 54 -8.01 0.04 -26.82
N ALA A 55 -8.52 -1.13 -26.43
CA ALA A 55 -9.54 -1.26 -25.37
C ALA A 55 -9.12 -0.70 -24.00
N SER A 56 -7.83 -0.47 -23.77
CA SER A 56 -7.31 0.16 -22.54
C SER A 56 -7.09 1.67 -22.65
N THR A 57 -7.27 2.24 -23.84
CA THR A 57 -7.15 3.67 -24.09
C THR A 57 -8.28 4.40 -23.38
N LEU A 58 -7.96 5.44 -22.61
CA LEU A 58 -8.96 6.20 -21.87
C LEU A 58 -9.59 7.29 -22.74
N LEU A 59 -10.87 7.60 -22.52
CA LEU A 59 -11.55 8.73 -23.13
C LEU A 59 -11.82 9.81 -22.10
N ILE A 60 -11.32 11.02 -22.34
CA ILE A 60 -11.39 12.12 -21.39
C ILE A 60 -12.24 13.24 -21.99
N PRO A 61 -13.48 13.46 -21.53
CA PRO A 61 -14.33 14.51 -22.07
C PRO A 61 -13.84 15.89 -21.61
N ALA A 62 -13.80 16.84 -22.54
CA ALA A 62 -13.43 18.22 -22.28
C ALA A 62 -14.26 19.20 -23.14
N PRO A 63 -14.54 20.41 -22.64
CA PRO A 63 -15.06 21.49 -23.49
C PRO A 63 -14.04 21.84 -24.57
N ASN A 64 -14.51 22.16 -25.78
CA ASN A 64 -13.62 22.59 -26.86
C ASN A 64 -12.88 23.88 -26.49
N GLY A 65 -11.55 23.81 -26.43
CA GLY A 65 -10.66 24.89 -25.97
C GLY A 65 -10.69 25.17 -24.46
N GLY A 66 -11.43 24.39 -23.68
CA GLY A 66 -11.59 24.58 -22.24
C GLY A 66 -10.79 23.60 -21.38
N PRO A 67 -10.72 23.83 -20.05
CA PRO A 67 -10.02 22.92 -19.15
C PRO A 67 -10.82 21.62 -18.91
N ILE A 68 -10.09 20.54 -18.60
CA ILE A 68 -10.68 19.27 -18.16
C ILE A 68 -11.22 19.45 -16.73
N SER A 69 -12.38 18.88 -16.44
CA SER A 69 -12.92 18.87 -15.07
C SER A 69 -11.99 18.16 -14.08
N SER A 70 -12.03 18.53 -12.81
CA SER A 70 -11.18 17.92 -11.77
C SER A 70 -11.36 16.41 -11.65
N THR A 71 -12.59 15.89 -11.79
CA THR A 71 -12.88 14.46 -11.75
C THR A 71 -12.10 13.70 -12.83
N TRP A 72 -12.20 14.16 -14.08
CA TRP A 72 -11.54 13.53 -15.22
C TRP A 72 -10.03 13.76 -15.22
N GLN A 73 -9.56 14.90 -14.73
CA GLN A 73 -8.13 15.18 -14.57
C GLN A 73 -7.49 14.28 -13.51
N ASN A 74 -8.13 14.13 -12.35
CA ASN A 74 -7.66 13.22 -11.30
C ASN A 74 -7.66 11.77 -11.81
N PHE A 75 -8.73 11.37 -12.50
CA PHE A 75 -8.80 10.06 -13.12
C PHE A 75 -7.66 9.80 -14.12
N LEU A 76 -7.33 10.78 -14.96
CA LEU A 76 -6.22 10.71 -15.92
C LEU A 76 -4.88 10.54 -15.20
N ILE A 77 -4.62 11.35 -14.17
CA ILE A 77 -3.38 11.32 -13.37
C ILE A 77 -3.25 9.99 -12.63
N ASP A 78 -4.31 9.53 -11.96
CA ASP A 78 -4.33 8.27 -11.22
C ASP A 78 -4.10 7.08 -12.15
N ASN A 79 -4.55 7.17 -13.42
CA ASN A 79 -4.31 6.15 -14.44
C ASN A 79 -2.93 6.25 -15.12
N GLY A 80 -2.10 7.25 -14.78
CA GLY A 80 -0.69 7.38 -15.17
C GLY A 80 -0.41 6.96 -16.60
N VAL A 81 -1.10 7.60 -17.55
CA VAL A 81 -1.01 7.25 -18.98
C VAL A 81 0.37 7.58 -19.55
N ASP A 82 0.75 6.86 -20.61
CA ASP A 82 2.00 7.12 -21.31
C ASP A 82 1.89 8.38 -22.17
N ILE A 83 0.78 8.49 -22.89
CA ILE A 83 0.47 9.57 -23.84
C ILE A 83 -0.95 10.10 -23.62
N THR A 84 -1.12 11.42 -23.70
CA THR A 84 -2.43 12.06 -23.86
C THR A 84 -2.51 12.72 -25.24
N ALA A 85 -3.45 12.27 -26.06
CA ALA A 85 -3.73 12.82 -27.38
C ALA A 85 -4.79 13.92 -27.27
N THR A 86 -4.42 15.17 -27.56
CA THR A 86 -5.33 16.32 -27.46
C THR A 86 -6.39 16.33 -28.53
N ARG A 87 -6.15 15.68 -29.69
CA ARG A 87 -7.06 15.64 -30.85
C ARG A 87 -7.52 17.03 -31.31
N ALA A 88 -6.68 18.04 -31.07
CA ALA A 88 -6.99 19.46 -31.27
C ALA A 88 -8.24 19.97 -30.50
N VAL A 89 -8.68 19.25 -29.45
CA VAL A 89 -9.81 19.62 -28.59
C VAL A 89 -9.39 20.63 -27.53
N VAL A 90 -8.22 20.42 -26.92
CA VAL A 90 -7.66 21.31 -25.89
C VAL A 90 -6.22 21.69 -26.24
N PRO A 91 -5.78 22.93 -25.96
CA PRO A 91 -4.36 23.29 -26.01
C PRO A 91 -3.52 22.45 -25.04
N GLU A 92 -2.27 22.16 -25.41
CA GLU A 92 -1.37 21.32 -24.60
C GLU A 92 -1.09 21.95 -23.23
N GLU A 93 -1.10 23.29 -23.14
CA GLU A 93 -0.82 24.05 -21.92
C GLU A 93 -1.91 23.91 -20.84
N LEU A 94 -3.10 23.45 -21.21
CA LEU A 94 -4.20 23.20 -20.26
C LEU A 94 -4.08 21.83 -19.56
N LEU A 95 -3.15 20.99 -19.98
CA LEU A 95 -2.93 19.67 -19.38
C LEU A 95 -1.87 19.76 -18.28
N SER A 96 -2.16 19.16 -17.13
CA SER A 96 -1.19 19.07 -16.03
C SER A 96 -0.01 18.18 -16.40
N SER A 97 1.14 18.39 -15.75
CA SER A 97 2.34 17.57 -15.90
C SER A 97 2.13 16.07 -15.65
N GLY A 98 1.09 15.68 -14.91
CA GLY A 98 0.72 14.27 -14.67
C GLY A 98 -0.05 13.59 -15.81
N ALA A 99 -0.32 14.27 -16.94
CA ALA A 99 -1.06 13.74 -18.09
C ALA A 99 -0.19 12.90 -19.06
N GLY A 100 1.01 12.48 -18.65
CA GLY A 100 1.95 11.80 -19.53
C GLY A 100 2.49 12.71 -20.65
N THR A 101 2.98 12.12 -21.74
CA THR A 101 3.46 12.89 -22.90
C THR A 101 2.26 13.41 -23.69
N VAL A 102 2.13 14.73 -23.81
CA VAL A 102 1.05 15.36 -24.57
C VAL A 102 1.40 15.41 -26.05
N THR A 103 0.45 15.01 -26.91
CA THR A 103 0.60 14.99 -28.37
C THR A 103 -0.73 15.30 -29.06
N ILE A 104 -0.73 15.57 -30.37
CA ILE A 104 -1.97 15.81 -31.13
C ILE A 104 -2.74 14.51 -31.39
N SER A 105 -2.04 13.40 -31.65
CA SER A 105 -2.63 12.09 -31.97
C SER A 105 -2.03 10.99 -31.09
N ALA A 106 -2.82 9.96 -30.82
CA ALA A 106 -2.30 8.79 -30.13
C ALA A 106 -1.27 8.05 -30.98
N LYS A 107 -0.38 7.31 -30.32
CA LYS A 107 0.66 6.50 -30.95
C LYS A 107 0.62 5.09 -30.40
N GLY A 108 0.89 4.11 -31.25
CA GLY A 108 0.95 2.70 -30.88
C GLY A 108 1.04 1.80 -32.10
N GLU A 109 1.21 0.51 -31.87
CA GLU A 109 1.18 -0.50 -32.93
C GLU A 109 -0.25 -0.62 -33.49
N LEU A 110 -0.40 -0.62 -34.81
CA LEU A 110 -1.70 -0.74 -35.46
C LEU A 110 -2.23 -2.17 -35.35
N MET A 111 -3.49 -2.33 -34.96
CA MET A 111 -4.13 -3.64 -34.87
C MET A 111 -4.11 -4.38 -36.22
N ILE A 112 -4.31 -3.66 -37.33
CA ILE A 112 -4.24 -4.23 -38.68
C ILE A 112 -2.85 -4.81 -38.99
N ALA A 113 -1.78 -4.18 -38.49
CA ALA A 113 -0.41 -4.65 -38.69
C ALA A 113 -0.15 -5.95 -37.94
N VAL A 114 -0.66 -6.06 -36.71
CA VAL A 114 -0.61 -7.28 -35.90
C VAL A 114 -1.38 -8.40 -36.58
N LEU A 115 -2.60 -8.14 -37.08
CA LEU A 115 -3.40 -9.13 -37.80
C LEU A 115 -2.71 -9.62 -39.08
N ALA A 116 -2.09 -8.72 -39.85
CA ALA A 116 -1.42 -9.06 -41.10
C ALA A 116 -0.17 -9.94 -40.91
N ARG A 117 0.45 -9.90 -39.72
CA ARG A 117 1.65 -10.66 -39.37
C ARG A 117 1.37 -11.99 -38.68
N LYS A 118 0.12 -12.23 -38.25
CA LYS A 118 -0.26 -13.52 -37.68
C LYS A 118 -0.36 -14.58 -38.78
N ASP A 119 0.22 -15.75 -38.53
CA ASP A 119 0.25 -16.86 -39.49
C ASP A 119 -1.14 -17.50 -39.73
N ASP A 120 -2.16 -17.14 -38.94
CA ASP A 120 -3.53 -17.69 -38.98
C ASP A 120 -4.53 -16.84 -39.80
N THR A 121 -4.05 -16.13 -40.82
CA THR A 121 -4.89 -15.33 -41.73
C THR A 121 -6.00 -16.21 -42.34
N GLY A 122 -7.26 -15.88 -42.05
CA GLY A 122 -8.45 -16.63 -42.48
C GLY A 122 -9.14 -17.51 -41.43
N GLN A 123 -8.57 -17.70 -40.23
CA GLN A 123 -9.23 -18.41 -39.11
C GLN A 123 -9.87 -17.46 -38.07
N TRP A 124 -9.74 -16.16 -38.26
CA TRP A 124 -10.31 -15.17 -37.35
C TRP A 124 -11.85 -15.17 -37.42
N PRO A 125 -12.54 -15.12 -36.26
CA PRO A 125 -13.97 -14.87 -36.24
C PRO A 125 -14.29 -13.52 -36.91
N ARG A 126 -15.51 -13.40 -37.44
CA ARG A 126 -15.96 -12.12 -38.00
C ARG A 126 -15.96 -11.05 -36.91
N ILE A 127 -15.53 -9.84 -37.24
CA ILE A 127 -15.60 -8.68 -36.34
C ILE A 127 -16.92 -7.95 -36.56
N PHE A 128 -17.67 -7.70 -35.50
CA PHE A 128 -18.92 -6.95 -35.57
C PHE A 128 -18.69 -5.48 -35.91
N ASP A 129 -19.44 -4.97 -36.88
CA ASP A 129 -19.48 -3.54 -37.18
C ASP A 129 -20.60 -2.87 -36.37
N THR A 130 -20.22 -2.09 -35.36
CA THR A 130 -21.17 -1.35 -34.52
C THR A 130 -21.92 -0.26 -35.27
N ALA A 131 -21.44 0.20 -36.44
CA ALA A 131 -22.16 1.16 -37.27
C ALA A 131 -23.48 0.60 -37.84
N THR A 132 -23.69 -0.72 -37.74
CA THR A 132 -24.97 -1.36 -38.07
C THR A 132 -26.09 -1.04 -37.09
N VAL A 133 -25.76 -0.55 -35.89
CA VAL A 133 -26.71 0.04 -34.94
C VAL A 133 -26.81 1.52 -35.24
N SER A 134 -28.01 2.04 -35.46
CA SER A 134 -28.21 3.46 -35.80
C SER A 134 -27.80 4.36 -34.62
N GLU A 135 -27.16 5.50 -34.89
CA GLU A 135 -26.91 6.52 -33.86
C GLU A 135 -28.20 7.08 -33.23
N GLU A 136 -29.34 6.98 -33.91
CA GLU A 136 -30.65 7.36 -33.35
C GLU A 136 -31.23 6.30 -32.41
N ASP A 137 -30.63 5.11 -32.38
CA ASP A 137 -31.00 4.06 -31.44
C ASP A 137 -30.57 4.44 -30.01
N PRO A 138 -31.47 4.45 -29.02
CA PRO A 138 -31.10 4.71 -27.63
C PRO A 138 -30.00 3.79 -27.08
N TRP A 139 -29.85 2.58 -27.63
CA TRP A 139 -28.83 1.61 -27.23
C TRP A 139 -27.46 1.83 -27.87
N HIS A 140 -27.33 2.71 -28.88
CA HIS A 140 -26.07 2.90 -29.61
C HIS A 140 -24.87 3.14 -28.69
N LEU A 141 -25.02 4.00 -27.66
CA LEU A 141 -23.98 4.28 -26.67
C LEU A 141 -23.50 3.00 -25.95
N ALA A 142 -24.42 2.13 -25.54
CA ALA A 142 -24.07 0.87 -24.89
C ALA A 142 -23.31 -0.05 -25.85
N TYR A 143 -23.69 -0.12 -27.13
CA TYR A 143 -22.98 -0.90 -28.15
C TYR A 143 -21.57 -0.34 -28.39
N SER A 144 -21.42 0.97 -28.59
CA SER A 144 -20.11 1.62 -28.77
C SER A 144 -19.20 1.41 -27.56
N ALA A 145 -19.70 1.63 -26.35
CA ALA A 145 -18.93 1.44 -25.12
C ALA A 145 -18.54 -0.02 -24.90
N CYS A 146 -19.43 -0.97 -25.24
CA CYS A 146 -19.22 -2.37 -24.91
C CYS A 146 -18.43 -3.16 -25.95
N LEU A 147 -18.65 -2.85 -27.23
CA LEU A 147 -18.10 -3.58 -28.35
C LEU A 147 -16.97 -2.81 -29.04
N GLY A 148 -16.89 -1.49 -28.89
CA GLY A 148 -15.94 -0.63 -29.59
C GLY A 148 -16.44 -0.16 -30.93
N GLY A 149 -15.54 0.35 -31.76
CA GLY A 149 -15.82 0.77 -33.14
C GLY A 149 -14.93 0.00 -34.10
N LEU A 150 -15.41 -0.23 -35.33
CA LEU A 150 -14.55 -0.83 -36.35
C LEU A 150 -13.31 0.07 -36.55
N PRO A 151 -12.10 -0.50 -36.59
CA PRO A 151 -10.88 0.28 -36.78
C PRO A 151 -10.96 1.19 -38.00
N LEU A 152 -10.45 2.40 -37.86
CA LEU A 152 -10.36 3.33 -38.97
C LEU A 152 -9.38 2.79 -40.04
N PRO A 153 -9.61 3.07 -41.34
CA PRO A 153 -8.64 2.74 -42.38
C PRO A 153 -7.29 3.41 -42.08
N PRO A 154 -6.18 2.66 -42.06
CA PRO A 154 -4.87 3.25 -41.84
C PRO A 154 -4.51 4.15 -43.02
N THR A 155 -3.77 5.23 -42.75
CA THR A 155 -3.24 6.11 -43.78
C THR A 155 -2.14 5.38 -44.61
N PRO A 156 -1.89 5.82 -45.86
CA PRO A 156 -0.79 5.26 -46.65
C PRO A 156 0.58 5.42 -45.98
N GLU A 157 0.77 6.48 -45.19
CA GLU A 157 1.99 6.71 -44.41
C GLU A 157 2.14 5.69 -43.29
N GLU A 158 1.08 5.45 -42.52
CA GLU A 158 1.04 4.42 -41.47
C GLU A 158 1.35 3.03 -42.02
N LEU A 159 0.72 2.63 -43.13
CA LEU A 159 1.02 1.34 -43.78
C LEU A 159 2.47 1.27 -44.28
N HIS A 160 3.00 2.36 -44.83
CA HIS A 160 4.38 2.43 -45.28
C HIS A 160 5.38 2.26 -44.11
N LEU A 161 5.13 2.93 -42.98
CA LEU A 161 5.93 2.82 -41.77
C LEU A 161 5.90 1.39 -41.21
N GLU A 162 4.76 0.71 -41.29
CA GLU A 162 4.58 -0.69 -40.89
C GLU A 162 5.11 -1.72 -41.92
N ARG A 163 5.60 -1.25 -43.08
CA ARG A 163 6.01 -2.06 -44.25
C ARG A 163 4.92 -2.99 -44.75
N LEU A 164 3.68 -2.53 -44.70
CA LEU A 164 2.52 -3.22 -45.23
C LEU A 164 2.17 -2.66 -46.61
N LYS A 165 1.50 -3.49 -47.42
CA LYS A 165 0.87 -3.03 -48.66
C LYS A 165 -0.40 -2.24 -48.33
N ASP A 166 -1.02 -1.67 -49.35
CA ASP A 166 -2.36 -1.08 -49.23
C ASP A 166 -3.36 -2.18 -48.85
N ILE A 167 -3.65 -2.29 -47.54
CA ILE A 167 -4.52 -3.32 -46.94
C ILE A 167 -5.47 -2.66 -45.95
N SER A 168 -6.69 -3.19 -45.88
CA SER A 168 -7.72 -2.80 -44.92
C SER A 168 -8.04 -3.95 -43.96
N VAL A 169 -8.77 -3.66 -42.89
CA VAL A 169 -9.23 -4.69 -41.95
C VAL A 169 -10.08 -5.76 -42.65
N GLN A 170 -10.89 -5.35 -43.62
CA GLN A 170 -11.77 -6.24 -44.39
C GLN A 170 -11.00 -7.24 -45.26
N ASP A 171 -9.76 -6.91 -45.64
CA ASP A 171 -8.89 -7.81 -46.41
C ASP A 171 -8.29 -8.92 -45.54
N LEU A 172 -8.24 -8.71 -44.22
CA LEU A 172 -7.61 -9.63 -43.26
C LEU A 172 -8.63 -10.48 -42.48
N VAL A 173 -9.79 -9.89 -42.15
CA VAL A 173 -10.84 -10.54 -41.35
C VAL A 173 -12.22 -10.22 -41.91
N GLY A 174 -13.14 -11.19 -41.82
CA GLY A 174 -14.52 -10.95 -42.20
C GLY A 174 -15.21 -9.95 -41.27
N VAL A 175 -16.05 -9.07 -41.81
CA VAL A 175 -16.85 -8.13 -41.02
C VAL A 175 -18.30 -8.62 -40.93
N ASP A 176 -18.85 -8.69 -39.71
CA ASP A 176 -20.27 -8.92 -39.48
C ASP A 176 -21.02 -7.59 -39.54
N VAL A 177 -21.64 -7.35 -40.69
CA VAL A 177 -22.50 -6.19 -40.97
C VAL A 177 -23.99 -6.50 -40.72
N THR A 178 -24.30 -7.59 -40.02
CA THR A 178 -25.69 -7.99 -39.75
C THR A 178 -26.25 -7.13 -38.60
N PRO A 179 -27.22 -6.23 -38.86
CA PRO A 179 -27.81 -5.43 -37.80
C PRO A 179 -28.57 -6.33 -36.81
N PRO A 180 -28.66 -5.96 -35.53
CA PRO A 180 -29.52 -6.67 -34.59
C PRO A 180 -30.97 -6.61 -35.05
N SER A 181 -31.72 -7.72 -34.90
CA SER A 181 -33.15 -7.74 -35.19
C SER A 181 -33.94 -6.83 -34.24
N GLU A 182 -33.48 -6.76 -32.98
CA GLU A 182 -33.94 -5.82 -31.96
C GLU A 182 -32.72 -5.43 -31.13
N SER A 183 -32.43 -4.14 -31.06
CA SER A 183 -31.37 -3.60 -30.23
C SER A 183 -31.80 -3.60 -28.76
N GLY A 184 -30.96 -4.18 -27.91
CA GLY A 184 -31.25 -4.27 -26.50
C GLY A 184 -30.20 -5.04 -25.72
N CYS A 185 -30.50 -5.25 -24.44
CA CYS A 185 -29.64 -5.93 -23.48
C CYS A 185 -29.29 -7.36 -23.90
N GLU A 186 -30.26 -8.14 -24.38
CA GLU A 186 -30.05 -9.54 -24.76
C GLU A 186 -29.05 -9.69 -25.91
N ASP A 187 -29.21 -8.90 -26.99
CA ASP A 187 -28.28 -8.92 -28.11
C ASP A 187 -26.90 -8.38 -27.72
N LEU A 188 -26.84 -7.31 -26.91
CA LEU A 188 -25.59 -6.77 -26.40
C LEU A 188 -24.82 -7.80 -25.54
N LEU A 189 -25.50 -8.49 -24.62
CA LEU A 189 -24.92 -9.58 -23.82
C LEU A 189 -24.40 -10.72 -24.69
N ARG A 190 -25.16 -11.11 -25.72
CA ARG A 190 -24.79 -12.17 -26.65
C ARG A 190 -23.50 -11.80 -27.41
N ARG A 191 -23.41 -10.57 -27.94
CA ARG A 191 -22.25 -10.08 -28.69
C ARG A 191 -21.03 -9.82 -27.84
N THR A 192 -21.20 -9.31 -26.61
CA THR A 192 -20.08 -9.16 -25.66
C THR A 192 -19.47 -10.50 -25.28
N ARG A 193 -20.17 -11.61 -25.45
CA ARG A 193 -19.64 -12.98 -25.24
C ARG A 193 -19.00 -13.60 -26.49
N GLY A 194 -18.87 -12.82 -27.57
CA GLY A 194 -18.30 -13.29 -28.83
C GLY A 194 -19.25 -14.16 -29.67
N ASN A 195 -20.57 -14.09 -29.43
CA ASN A 195 -21.57 -14.84 -30.19
C ASN A 195 -22.44 -13.88 -31.03
N PRO A 196 -22.45 -13.96 -32.37
CA PRO A 196 -21.76 -14.93 -33.23
C PRO A 196 -20.38 -14.44 -33.72
N SER A 197 -20.01 -13.22 -33.36
CA SER A 197 -18.89 -12.45 -33.89
C SER A 197 -18.06 -11.86 -32.76
N LEU A 198 -16.77 -11.64 -33.00
CA LEU A 198 -15.87 -10.95 -32.09
C LEU A 198 -16.19 -9.44 -32.09
N SER A 199 -16.05 -8.77 -30.95
CA SER A 199 -16.15 -7.30 -30.91
C SER A 199 -14.82 -6.65 -31.30
N PRO A 200 -14.81 -5.42 -31.85
CA PRO A 200 -13.58 -4.64 -32.05
C PRO A 200 -12.71 -4.54 -30.80
N VAL A 201 -13.32 -4.29 -29.63
CA VAL A 201 -12.64 -4.31 -28.33
C VAL A 201 -11.90 -5.62 -28.10
N ALA A 202 -12.57 -6.77 -28.29
CA ALA A 202 -11.96 -8.08 -28.07
C ALA A 202 -10.84 -8.38 -29.07
N ALA A 203 -10.92 -7.87 -30.31
CA ALA A 203 -9.83 -7.97 -31.28
C ALA A 203 -8.57 -7.20 -30.84
N THR A 204 -8.74 -5.98 -30.32
CA THR A 204 -7.62 -5.15 -29.83
C THR A 204 -6.90 -5.78 -28.64
N LEU A 205 -7.59 -6.63 -27.87
CA LEU A 205 -7.08 -7.32 -26.69
C LEU A 205 -6.26 -8.58 -27.01
N SER A 206 -6.15 -8.99 -28.28
CA SER A 206 -5.45 -10.21 -28.64
C SER A 206 -4.00 -10.23 -28.13
N ASP A 207 -3.57 -11.35 -27.56
CA ASP A 207 -2.27 -11.61 -26.92
C ASP A 207 -1.94 -10.80 -25.65
N TRP A 208 -2.85 -9.96 -25.18
CA TRP A 208 -2.74 -9.22 -23.92
C TRP A 208 -3.56 -9.85 -22.81
N ALA A 209 -3.03 -9.82 -21.58
CA ALA A 209 -3.81 -10.15 -20.40
C ALA A 209 -4.43 -8.89 -19.80
N ILE A 210 -5.69 -9.04 -19.39
CA ILE A 210 -6.44 -8.03 -18.64
C ILE A 210 -6.18 -8.27 -17.15
N HIS A 211 -5.85 -7.20 -16.44
CA HIS A 211 -5.62 -7.25 -15.00
C HIS A 211 -6.71 -6.46 -14.29
N LEU A 212 -7.50 -7.15 -13.47
CA LEU A 212 -8.54 -6.51 -12.68
C LEU A 212 -7.90 -5.67 -11.55
N PRO A 213 -8.46 -4.50 -11.22
CA PRO A 213 -8.02 -3.76 -10.04
C PRO A 213 -8.27 -4.58 -8.76
N PRO A 214 -7.57 -4.29 -7.66
CA PRO A 214 -7.80 -4.97 -6.38
C PRO A 214 -9.29 -4.96 -5.99
N GLN A 215 -9.81 -6.16 -5.72
CA GLN A 215 -11.20 -6.40 -5.38
C GLN A 215 -11.40 -6.38 -3.86
N GLY A 216 -12.62 -6.05 -3.42
CA GLY A 216 -12.98 -6.06 -2.02
C GLY A 216 -13.03 -7.46 -1.41
N SER A 217 -13.02 -7.52 -0.09
CA SER A 217 -13.10 -8.78 0.66
C SER A 217 -14.38 -9.56 0.32
N THR A 218 -14.24 -10.89 0.29
CA THR A 218 -15.33 -11.87 0.17
C THR A 218 -16.27 -11.93 1.37
N PHE A 219 -15.90 -11.30 2.50
CA PHE A 219 -16.61 -11.42 3.78
C PHE A 219 -17.25 -10.12 4.27
N PHE A 220 -16.73 -8.95 3.90
CA PHE A 220 -17.20 -7.66 4.41
C PHE A 220 -17.62 -6.71 3.28
N SER A 221 -18.74 -6.00 3.45
CA SER A 221 -19.30 -5.06 2.47
C SER A 221 -18.49 -3.78 2.30
N LEU A 222 -17.87 -3.31 3.38
CA LEU A 222 -16.88 -2.25 3.37
C LEU A 222 -15.60 -2.77 4.02
N PRO A 223 -14.41 -2.35 3.56
CA PRO A 223 -13.19 -2.62 4.30
C PRO A 223 -13.35 -2.05 5.72
N SER A 224 -12.85 -2.77 6.73
CA SER A 224 -12.89 -2.34 8.14
C SER A 224 -12.09 -1.05 8.41
N MET A 225 -11.41 -0.56 7.38
CA MET A 225 -10.57 0.63 7.36
C MET A 225 -10.93 1.43 6.12
N PRO A 226 -10.90 2.78 6.18
CA PRO A 226 -10.97 3.59 4.99
C PRO A 226 -9.70 3.35 4.15
N VAL A 227 -9.90 2.79 2.97
CA VAL A 227 -8.87 2.62 1.94
C VAL A 227 -9.21 3.60 0.81
N LYS A 228 -8.22 4.19 0.14
CA LYS A 228 -8.48 4.97 -1.06
C LYS A 228 -9.21 4.09 -2.09
N HIS A 229 -10.38 4.55 -2.56
CA HIS A 229 -11.34 3.78 -3.38
C HIS A 229 -12.01 2.56 -2.68
N GLY A 230 -12.05 2.52 -1.35
CA GLY A 230 -12.72 1.44 -0.59
C GLY A 230 -14.20 1.26 -0.98
N GLU A 231 -14.90 2.35 -1.32
CA GLU A 231 -16.27 2.30 -1.82
C GLU A 231 -16.37 1.58 -3.17
N ALA A 232 -15.42 1.77 -4.10
CA ALA A 232 -15.37 1.01 -5.35
C ALA A 232 -15.20 -0.50 -5.11
N THR A 233 -14.40 -0.88 -4.10
CA THR A 233 -14.17 -2.30 -3.76
C THR A 233 -15.42 -3.00 -3.21
N ARG A 234 -16.43 -2.24 -2.76
CA ARG A 234 -17.74 -2.79 -2.37
C ARG A 234 -18.43 -3.43 -3.58
N PHE A 235 -18.37 -2.79 -4.73
CA PHE A 235 -19.10 -3.19 -5.94
C PHE A 235 -18.24 -4.00 -6.92
N ASN A 236 -16.90 -3.93 -6.79
CA ASN A 236 -15.97 -4.55 -7.73
C ASN A 236 -16.28 -4.12 -9.17
N HIS A 237 -16.54 -5.05 -10.09
CA HIS A 237 -16.92 -4.75 -11.47
C HIS A 237 -18.45 -4.67 -11.68
N ASN A 238 -19.27 -4.88 -10.63
CA ASN A 238 -20.72 -4.83 -10.73
C ASN A 238 -21.21 -3.38 -10.77
N ILE A 239 -21.04 -2.74 -11.92
CA ILE A 239 -21.39 -1.34 -12.13
C ILE A 239 -22.35 -1.22 -13.31
N LEU A 240 -23.41 -0.44 -13.12
CA LEU A 240 -24.37 -0.05 -14.13
C LEU A 240 -24.30 1.45 -14.39
N VAL A 241 -24.00 1.81 -15.63
CA VAL A 241 -24.05 3.19 -16.10
C VAL A 241 -25.43 3.46 -16.70
N ILE A 242 -26.24 4.25 -16.01
CA ILE A 242 -27.51 4.71 -16.57
C ILE A 242 -27.24 6.01 -17.31
N TYR A 243 -27.63 6.07 -18.58
CA TYR A 243 -27.21 7.19 -19.43
C TYR A 243 -28.36 7.87 -20.15
N THR A 244 -28.17 9.16 -20.44
CA THR A 244 -29.00 9.89 -21.39
C THR A 244 -28.48 9.61 -22.81
N PRO A 245 -29.32 9.21 -23.78
CA PRO A 245 -28.87 8.92 -25.14
C PRO A 245 -28.02 10.06 -25.73
N LYS A 246 -26.93 9.69 -26.40
CA LYS A 246 -25.94 10.61 -27.01
C LYS A 246 -25.16 11.50 -26.03
N ASN A 247 -25.25 11.27 -24.72
CA ASN A 247 -24.40 11.99 -23.75
C ASN A 247 -22.94 11.51 -23.84
N VAL A 248 -22.02 12.44 -24.05
CA VAL A 248 -20.59 12.14 -24.23
C VAL A 248 -19.92 11.69 -22.92
N GLU A 249 -20.25 12.32 -21.80
CA GLU A 249 -19.63 11.97 -20.51
C GLU A 249 -20.04 10.57 -20.05
N ASP A 250 -21.31 10.19 -20.21
CA ASP A 250 -21.77 8.83 -19.91
C ASP A 250 -21.11 7.79 -20.84
N LEU A 251 -20.87 8.13 -22.11
CA LEU A 251 -20.14 7.25 -23.04
C LEU A 251 -18.70 7.07 -22.57
N CYS A 252 -17.99 8.16 -22.24
CA CYS A 252 -16.64 8.11 -21.69
C CYS A 252 -16.60 7.32 -20.37
N LEU A 253 -17.58 7.52 -19.48
CA LEU A 253 -17.71 6.77 -18.23
C LEU A 253 -17.88 5.27 -18.47
N ALA A 254 -18.82 4.87 -19.32
CA ALA A 254 -19.05 3.47 -19.65
C ALA A 254 -17.81 2.81 -20.29
N TRP A 255 -17.18 3.50 -21.25
CA TRP A 255 -15.94 3.03 -21.90
C TRP A 255 -14.80 2.86 -20.88
N ASN A 256 -14.52 3.88 -20.07
CA ASN A 256 -13.42 3.88 -19.11
C ASN A 256 -13.63 2.86 -17.98
N LEU A 257 -14.85 2.68 -17.49
CA LEU A 257 -15.13 1.64 -16.51
C LEU A 257 -14.87 0.25 -17.11
N ARG A 258 -15.23 0.03 -18.38
CA ARG A 258 -14.93 -1.22 -19.08
C ARG A 258 -13.43 -1.42 -19.33
N SER A 259 -12.70 -0.36 -19.63
CA SER A 259 -11.24 -0.42 -19.80
C SER A 259 -10.51 -0.75 -18.49
N ILE A 260 -11.07 -0.36 -17.33
CA ILE A 260 -10.50 -0.63 -16.00
C ILE A 260 -10.87 -2.02 -15.49
N TYR A 261 -12.14 -2.37 -15.53
CA TYR A 261 -12.67 -3.58 -14.90
C TYR A 261 -12.67 -4.80 -15.84
N GLY A 262 -12.17 -4.66 -17.07
CA GLY A 262 -11.90 -5.79 -17.96
C GLY A 262 -13.13 -6.39 -18.62
N GLN A 263 -13.01 -6.80 -19.90
CA GLN A 263 -14.11 -7.35 -20.71
C GLN A 263 -13.58 -8.36 -21.73
N PRO A 264 -14.24 -9.53 -21.93
CA PRO A 264 -15.66 -9.59 -22.32
C PRO A 264 -16.60 -10.45 -21.45
N GLY A 265 -17.87 -10.01 -21.34
CA GLY A 265 -19.04 -10.86 -20.99
C GLY A 265 -19.75 -10.58 -19.66
N HIS A 266 -19.23 -9.64 -18.87
CA HIS A 266 -19.71 -9.28 -17.53
C HIS A 266 -19.85 -7.76 -17.39
N ALA A 267 -20.36 -7.26 -16.26
CA ALA A 267 -20.38 -5.84 -15.95
C ALA A 267 -18.93 -5.26 -15.90
N PRO A 268 -18.72 -3.96 -16.18
CA PRO A 268 -19.72 -2.88 -16.28
C PRO A 268 -20.58 -2.88 -17.56
N PHE A 269 -21.86 -2.54 -17.41
CA PHE A 269 -22.82 -2.36 -18.53
C PHE A 269 -23.46 -0.97 -18.52
N ALA A 270 -23.90 -0.52 -19.69
CA ALA A 270 -24.62 0.74 -19.86
C ALA A 270 -26.08 0.47 -20.26
N ILE A 271 -27.02 1.23 -19.69
CA ILE A 271 -28.47 1.12 -19.98
C ILE A 271 -29.03 2.52 -20.26
N PRO A 272 -29.75 2.74 -21.37
CA PRO A 272 -30.36 4.04 -21.64
C PRO A 272 -31.49 4.30 -20.64
N VAL A 273 -31.61 5.54 -20.17
CA VAL A 273 -32.67 5.95 -19.23
C VAL A 273 -34.10 5.79 -19.81
N THR A 274 -34.22 5.63 -21.13
CA THR A 274 -35.47 5.40 -21.85
C THR A 274 -35.92 3.93 -21.85
N ALA A 275 -35.07 2.99 -21.45
CA ALA A 275 -35.43 1.57 -21.35
C ALA A 275 -36.22 1.26 -20.06
N ASP A 276 -36.89 0.11 -20.04
CA ASP A 276 -37.40 -0.50 -18.81
C ASP A 276 -36.22 -1.06 -17.99
N ILE A 277 -35.62 -0.20 -17.17
CA ILE A 277 -34.40 -0.52 -16.40
C ILE A 277 -34.61 -1.75 -15.51
N PRO A 278 -35.70 -1.90 -14.73
CA PRO A 278 -35.95 -3.13 -13.97
C PRO A 278 -35.99 -4.40 -14.82
N ALA A 279 -36.66 -4.38 -15.97
CA ALA A 279 -36.70 -5.53 -16.87
C ALA A 279 -35.30 -5.85 -17.44
N VAL A 280 -34.54 -4.83 -17.84
CA VAL A 280 -33.16 -4.99 -18.31
C VAL A 280 -32.26 -5.57 -17.22
N VAL A 281 -32.39 -5.09 -15.98
CA VAL A 281 -31.62 -5.61 -14.83
C VAL A 281 -31.96 -7.07 -14.56
N ALA A 282 -33.24 -7.46 -14.68
CA ALA A 282 -33.65 -8.86 -14.57
C ALA A 282 -33.00 -9.72 -15.67
N GLN A 283 -32.93 -9.23 -16.91
CA GLN A 283 -32.23 -9.90 -18.02
C GLN A 283 -30.73 -10.03 -17.76
N LEU A 284 -30.07 -8.97 -17.27
CA LEU A 284 -28.64 -9.00 -16.90
C LEU A 284 -28.37 -10.03 -15.80
N LYS A 285 -29.21 -10.10 -14.77
CA LYS A 285 -29.13 -11.11 -13.71
C LYS A 285 -29.30 -12.53 -14.27
N ALA A 286 -30.35 -12.77 -15.06
CA ALA A 286 -30.60 -14.07 -15.68
C ALA A 286 -29.47 -14.47 -16.64
N GLY A 287 -28.85 -13.49 -17.29
CA GLY A 287 -27.70 -13.67 -18.15
C GLY A 287 -26.39 -13.94 -17.38
N HIS A 288 -26.33 -13.84 -16.05
CA HIS A 288 -25.08 -13.88 -15.27
C HIS A 288 -24.09 -12.75 -15.62
N ALA A 289 -24.60 -11.55 -15.89
CA ALA A 289 -23.79 -10.36 -16.15
C ALA A 289 -23.02 -9.87 -14.91
N PHE A 290 -23.55 -10.14 -13.72
CA PHE A 290 -22.95 -9.76 -12.44
C PHE A 290 -22.34 -10.97 -11.74
N SER A 291 -21.35 -10.74 -10.88
CA SER A 291 -20.75 -11.79 -10.07
C SER A 291 -20.84 -11.47 -8.59
N ALA A 292 -21.25 -12.46 -7.79
CA ALA A 292 -21.13 -12.38 -6.35
C ALA A 292 -19.69 -12.77 -5.97
N THR A 293 -19.00 -11.90 -5.24
CA THR A 293 -17.66 -12.19 -4.72
C THR A 293 -17.76 -12.74 -3.30
N GLY A 294 -17.57 -14.06 -3.17
CA GLY A 294 -17.55 -14.74 -1.87
C GLY A 294 -18.92 -15.02 -1.27
N LEU A 295 -19.06 -14.79 0.04
CA LEU A 295 -20.30 -15.03 0.80
C LEU A 295 -21.21 -13.79 0.87
N ARG A 296 -20.84 -12.70 0.18
CA ARG A 296 -21.58 -11.45 0.18
C ARG A 296 -22.81 -11.53 -0.72
N SER A 297 -23.87 -10.83 -0.33
CA SER A 297 -24.96 -10.51 -1.25
C SER A 297 -24.41 -9.72 -2.43
N LEU A 298 -24.97 -9.96 -3.62
CA LEU A 298 -24.64 -9.17 -4.81
C LEU A 298 -24.95 -7.70 -4.55
N GLU A 299 -23.94 -6.84 -4.67
CA GLU A 299 -24.09 -5.39 -4.62
C GLU A 299 -23.67 -4.80 -5.97
N VAL A 300 -24.51 -3.91 -6.51
CA VAL A 300 -24.34 -3.27 -7.82
C VAL A 300 -24.41 -1.76 -7.67
N ALA A 301 -23.38 -1.06 -8.15
CA ALA A 301 -23.38 0.39 -8.21
C ALA A 301 -24.19 0.88 -9.42
N VAL A 302 -25.04 1.88 -9.21
CA VAL A 302 -25.79 2.58 -10.25
C VAL A 302 -25.24 4.00 -10.35
N VAL A 303 -24.63 4.32 -11.49
CA VAL A 303 -23.88 5.58 -11.70
C VAL A 303 -24.30 6.26 -13.00
N SER A 304 -24.06 7.57 -13.08
CA SER A 304 -24.28 8.38 -14.27
C SER A 304 -23.51 9.69 -14.15
N ALA A 305 -23.01 10.20 -15.28
CA ALA A 305 -22.50 11.55 -15.38
C ALA A 305 -23.60 12.56 -15.77
N SER A 306 -24.69 12.12 -16.41
CA SER A 306 -25.76 13.01 -16.89
C SER A 306 -26.98 13.11 -15.96
N LEU A 307 -27.17 12.17 -15.03
CA LEU A 307 -28.31 12.16 -14.11
C LEU A 307 -27.89 12.60 -12.70
N SER A 308 -28.81 13.27 -11.97
CA SER A 308 -28.59 13.61 -10.57
C SER A 308 -28.61 12.37 -9.67
N ILE A 309 -27.94 12.46 -8.52
CA ILE A 309 -27.90 11.35 -7.55
C ILE A 309 -29.30 10.95 -7.07
N ASP A 310 -30.19 11.90 -6.79
CA ASP A 310 -31.59 11.64 -6.40
C ASP A 310 -32.33 10.80 -7.46
N ARG A 311 -32.06 11.06 -8.75
CA ARG A 311 -32.68 10.29 -9.83
C ARG A 311 -32.13 8.87 -9.89
N LEU A 312 -30.83 8.71 -9.65
CA LEU A 312 -30.18 7.40 -9.59
C LEU A 312 -30.67 6.60 -8.38
N GLU A 313 -30.89 7.23 -7.22
CA GLU A 313 -31.45 6.58 -6.03
C GLU A 313 -32.85 6.03 -6.31
N ALA A 314 -33.71 6.81 -6.98
CA ALA A 314 -35.03 6.36 -7.40
C ALA A 314 -34.97 5.17 -8.37
N ILE A 315 -33.98 5.14 -9.28
CA ILE A 315 -33.78 4.03 -10.22
C ILE A 315 -33.24 2.79 -9.48
N ALA A 316 -32.26 2.96 -8.58
CA ALA A 316 -31.70 1.88 -7.79
C ALA A 316 -32.79 1.21 -6.93
N ALA A 317 -33.67 2.00 -6.30
CA ALA A 317 -34.81 1.49 -5.54
C ALA A 317 -35.78 0.65 -6.40
N GLN A 318 -35.97 0.99 -7.67
CA GLN A 318 -36.82 0.21 -8.60
C GLN A 318 -36.17 -1.13 -9.00
N CYS A 319 -34.84 -1.23 -8.96
CA CYS A 319 -34.11 -2.46 -9.28
C CYS A 319 -34.12 -3.50 -8.13
N GLY A 320 -34.55 -3.07 -6.94
CA GLY A 320 -34.68 -3.89 -5.74
C GLY A 320 -33.40 -3.92 -4.87
N ASP A 321 -33.39 -4.83 -3.90
CA ASP A 321 -32.29 -4.95 -2.95
C ASP A 321 -30.95 -5.28 -3.65
N GLY A 322 -29.86 -4.70 -3.13
CA GLY A 322 -28.51 -4.88 -3.66
C GLY A 322 -28.09 -3.84 -4.70
N PHE A 323 -28.93 -2.86 -5.05
CA PHE A 323 -28.56 -1.74 -5.92
C PHE A 323 -28.36 -0.48 -5.08
N SER A 324 -27.31 0.28 -5.37
CA SER A 324 -27.03 1.55 -4.69
C SER A 324 -26.62 2.59 -5.70
N ALA A 325 -27.24 3.77 -5.62
CA ALA A 325 -26.80 4.93 -6.38
C ALA A 325 -25.54 5.50 -5.75
N ILE A 326 -24.53 5.76 -6.57
CA ILE A 326 -23.19 6.16 -6.11
C ILE A 326 -22.68 7.30 -7.01
N PRO A 327 -21.96 8.29 -6.47
CA PRO A 327 -21.29 9.32 -7.28
C PRO A 327 -20.28 8.71 -8.26
N THR A 328 -20.09 9.36 -9.40
CA THR A 328 -19.20 8.86 -10.47
C THR A 328 -17.74 8.75 -10.00
N GLU A 329 -17.29 9.70 -9.19
CA GLU A 329 -15.95 9.74 -8.59
C GLU A 329 -15.66 8.55 -7.65
N SER A 330 -16.68 7.92 -7.08
CA SER A 330 -16.51 6.78 -6.17
C SER A 330 -16.19 5.48 -6.90
N VAL A 331 -16.53 5.36 -8.20
CA VAL A 331 -16.25 4.15 -9.01
C VAL A 331 -15.08 4.32 -9.97
N LEU A 332 -14.73 5.56 -10.32
CA LEU A 332 -13.54 5.91 -11.09
C LEU A 332 -12.29 5.71 -10.22
N ARG A 333 -11.41 4.81 -10.66
CA ARG A 333 -10.14 4.49 -9.98
C ARG A 333 -9.04 4.18 -10.99
N ALA A 334 -7.80 4.10 -10.51
CA ALA A 334 -6.69 3.63 -11.33
C ALA A 334 -6.92 2.18 -11.80
N GLY A 335 -6.91 1.96 -13.12
CA GLY A 335 -6.86 0.64 -13.74
C GLY A 335 -5.42 0.18 -13.96
N VAL A 336 -5.22 -1.14 -14.02
CA VAL A 336 -3.93 -1.73 -14.36
C VAL A 336 -3.80 -1.81 -15.89
N PRO A 337 -2.68 -1.39 -16.50
CA PRO A 337 -2.50 -1.50 -17.95
C PRO A 337 -2.61 -2.94 -18.44
N LEU A 338 -3.16 -3.13 -19.65
CA LEU A 338 -3.07 -4.40 -20.37
C LEU A 338 -1.62 -4.81 -20.49
N SER A 339 -1.31 -6.02 -20.07
CA SER A 339 0.10 -6.42 -20.06
C SER A 339 0.29 -7.92 -20.03
N ARG A 340 1.42 -8.35 -20.56
CA ARG A 340 1.95 -9.69 -20.38
C ARG A 340 2.80 -9.70 -19.12
N HIS A 341 2.41 -10.53 -18.16
CA HIS A 341 3.12 -10.70 -16.90
C HIS A 341 4.23 -11.74 -17.04
N SER A 342 5.34 -11.46 -16.39
CA SER A 342 6.43 -12.41 -16.15
C SER A 342 7.12 -12.04 -14.85
N SER A 343 7.96 -12.93 -14.35
CA SER A 343 8.72 -12.67 -13.13
C SER A 343 10.21 -12.86 -13.40
N GLU A 344 11.00 -11.96 -12.85
CA GLU A 344 12.46 -11.96 -12.97
C GLU A 344 13.07 -11.84 -11.58
N VAL A 345 14.26 -12.42 -11.37
CA VAL A 345 15.06 -12.16 -10.18
C VAL A 345 16.23 -11.29 -10.61
N VAL A 346 16.34 -10.11 -10.01
CA VAL A 346 17.46 -9.19 -10.28
C VAL A 346 18.24 -8.95 -8.99
N VAL A 347 19.50 -8.59 -9.13
CA VAL A 347 20.36 -8.26 -7.99
C VAL A 347 20.45 -6.74 -7.89
N PHE A 348 20.00 -6.20 -6.76
CA PHE A 348 20.16 -4.80 -6.41
C PHE A 348 21.48 -4.55 -5.71
N GLU A 349 22.17 -3.50 -6.12
CA GLU A 349 23.34 -2.95 -5.47
C GLU A 349 23.08 -1.46 -5.18
N GLN A 350 22.98 -1.08 -3.91
CA GLN A 350 22.70 0.29 -3.48
C GLN A 350 21.42 0.87 -4.13
N GLY A 351 20.34 0.07 -4.18
CA GLY A 351 19.06 0.50 -4.75
C GLY A 351 19.04 0.53 -6.28
N GLN A 352 20.13 0.10 -6.94
CA GLN A 352 20.20 0.04 -8.40
C GLN A 352 20.25 -1.40 -8.89
N ALA A 353 19.56 -1.68 -10.00
CA ALA A 353 19.61 -2.98 -10.67
C ALA A 353 19.51 -2.80 -12.19
N GLN A 354 19.80 -3.88 -12.92
CA GLN A 354 19.54 -3.97 -14.35
C GLN A 354 18.57 -5.12 -14.61
N ALA A 355 17.58 -4.88 -15.46
CA ALA A 355 16.58 -5.87 -15.82
C ALA A 355 16.35 -5.88 -17.33
N PRO A 356 16.20 -7.06 -17.97
CA PRO A 356 15.79 -7.12 -19.36
C PRO A 356 14.39 -6.51 -19.51
N VAL A 357 14.23 -5.68 -20.54
CA VAL A 357 12.93 -5.08 -20.86
C VAL A 357 11.98 -6.15 -21.39
N TRP A 358 12.45 -7.03 -22.27
CA TRP A 358 11.66 -8.12 -22.86
C TRP A 358 12.11 -9.47 -22.32
N SER A 359 11.15 -10.33 -21.95
CA SER A 359 11.46 -11.73 -21.63
C SER A 359 11.79 -12.52 -22.90
N GLN A 360 12.37 -13.71 -22.75
CA GLN A 360 12.56 -14.61 -23.89
C GLN A 360 11.24 -14.99 -24.57
N GLN A 361 10.15 -15.11 -23.81
CA GLN A 361 8.84 -15.43 -24.35
C GLN A 361 8.26 -14.27 -25.17
N ASP A 362 8.39 -13.02 -24.71
CA ASP A 362 7.90 -11.87 -25.48
C ASP A 362 8.68 -11.69 -26.80
N ARG A 363 9.98 -11.97 -26.79
CA ARG A 363 10.78 -11.94 -28.02
C ARG A 363 10.28 -12.94 -29.07
N ARG A 364 9.68 -14.05 -28.64
CA ARG A 364 9.10 -15.06 -29.54
C ARG A 364 7.69 -14.67 -29.98
N ASP A 365 6.85 -14.26 -29.03
CA ASP A 365 5.42 -14.10 -29.24
C ASP A 365 5.02 -12.72 -29.75
N ILE A 366 5.74 -11.67 -29.33
CA ILE A 366 5.37 -10.26 -29.57
C ILE A 366 6.27 -9.62 -30.60
N SER A 367 7.57 -9.93 -30.61
CA SER A 367 8.52 -9.23 -31.50
C SER A 367 8.28 -9.52 -32.98
N SER A 368 7.67 -10.66 -33.32
CA SER A 368 7.26 -11.01 -34.69
C SER A 368 6.01 -10.27 -35.14
N LEU A 369 5.15 -9.89 -34.19
CA LEU A 369 3.89 -9.18 -34.43
C LEU A 369 4.09 -7.66 -34.45
N ALA A 370 5.04 -7.16 -33.68
CA ALA A 370 5.41 -5.76 -33.67
C ALA A 370 6.12 -5.34 -34.96
N GLY A 371 5.85 -4.13 -35.43
CA GLY A 371 6.39 -3.62 -36.69
C GLY A 371 7.87 -3.30 -36.65
N PRO A 372 8.54 -3.03 -37.78
CA PRO A 372 9.97 -2.70 -37.80
C PRO A 372 10.35 -1.46 -36.96
N LEU A 373 9.37 -0.69 -36.48
CA LEU A 373 9.50 0.40 -35.52
C LEU A 373 9.28 -0.05 -34.05
N VAL A 374 9.36 -1.36 -33.73
CA VAL A 374 9.11 -2.01 -32.42
C VAL A 374 9.59 -1.17 -31.22
N ALA A 375 10.71 -0.47 -31.37
CA ALA A 375 11.33 0.32 -30.31
C ALA A 375 10.49 1.51 -29.81
N ALA A 376 9.46 1.98 -30.51
CA ALA A 376 8.77 3.23 -30.16
C ALA A 376 7.42 3.06 -29.44
N GLY A 377 6.88 1.84 -29.29
CA GLY A 377 5.47 1.63 -28.89
C GLY A 377 5.20 0.82 -27.62
N PHE A 378 6.22 0.17 -27.02
CA PHE A 378 6.03 -0.69 -25.85
C PHE A 378 6.59 -0.08 -24.57
N THR A 379 5.81 -0.27 -23.51
CA THR A 379 6.14 0.15 -22.16
C THR A 379 6.35 -1.08 -21.29
N VAL A 380 7.38 -1.06 -20.46
CA VAL A 380 7.62 -2.11 -19.47
C VAL A 380 7.59 -1.53 -18.09
N ARG A 381 6.79 -2.17 -17.24
CA ARG A 381 6.59 -1.83 -15.86
C ARG A 381 7.23 -2.90 -14.97
N PHE A 382 8.09 -2.48 -14.05
CA PHE A 382 8.79 -3.32 -13.08
C PHE A 382 8.29 -3.01 -11.67
N ALA A 383 7.60 -3.96 -11.03
CA ALA A 383 7.16 -3.86 -9.65
C ALA A 383 7.97 -4.84 -8.79
N MET A 384 8.45 -4.41 -7.63
CA MET A 384 8.93 -5.36 -6.62
C MET A 384 7.76 -6.17 -6.10
N ARG A 385 7.90 -7.50 -6.14
CA ARG A 385 6.86 -8.40 -5.64
C ARG A 385 6.59 -8.08 -4.17
N ASN A 386 5.31 -7.96 -3.81
CA ASN A 386 4.85 -7.66 -2.45
C ASN A 386 5.29 -6.30 -1.89
N HIS A 387 5.90 -5.42 -2.69
CA HIS A 387 6.35 -4.11 -2.22
C HIS A 387 6.28 -3.02 -3.32
N PRO A 388 5.10 -2.80 -3.93
CA PRO A 388 4.93 -1.80 -4.98
C PRO A 388 5.07 -0.38 -4.43
N ILE A 389 5.59 0.54 -5.25
CA ILE A 389 5.82 1.94 -4.86
C ILE A 389 4.46 2.64 -4.62
N PRO A 390 4.28 3.48 -3.59
CA PRO A 390 3.04 4.24 -3.44
C PRO A 390 2.91 5.30 -4.56
N PRO A 391 1.69 5.64 -5.01
CA PRO A 391 1.47 6.69 -5.99
C PRO A 391 1.78 8.08 -5.39
N ILE A 392 2.97 8.60 -5.69
CA ILE A 392 3.48 9.90 -5.21
C ILE A 392 3.61 10.84 -6.41
N LYS A 393 2.94 11.98 -6.36
CA LYS A 393 2.90 12.98 -7.45
C LYS A 393 4.29 13.51 -7.76
N SER A 394 5.10 13.76 -6.74
CA SER A 394 6.49 14.21 -6.89
C SER A 394 7.38 13.22 -7.68
N PHE A 395 7.02 11.93 -7.77
CA PHE A 395 7.75 10.96 -8.60
C PHE A 395 7.32 10.98 -10.07
N SER A 396 6.07 11.37 -10.34
CA SER A 396 5.51 11.45 -11.70
C SER A 396 5.78 12.79 -12.42
N GLY A 397 6.25 13.82 -11.71
CA GLY A 397 6.59 15.12 -12.28
C GLY A 397 8.00 15.20 -12.88
N ARG A 398 8.35 16.37 -13.46
CA ARG A 398 9.75 16.73 -13.78
C ARG A 398 10.57 16.83 -12.48
N GLY A 399 11.01 15.69 -11.96
CA GLY A 399 11.71 15.55 -10.68
C GLY A 399 12.83 14.49 -10.72
N VAL A 400 13.30 14.06 -9.54
CA VAL A 400 14.50 13.21 -9.34
C VAL A 400 14.44 11.87 -10.08
N LEU A 401 13.24 11.31 -10.27
CA LEU A 401 12.99 10.04 -10.99
C LEU A 401 12.13 10.25 -12.27
N SER A 402 12.13 11.46 -12.85
CA SER A 402 11.18 11.90 -13.88
C SER A 402 10.85 10.85 -14.95
N ASP A 403 9.55 10.69 -15.22
CA ASP A 403 8.91 9.80 -16.21
C ASP A 403 9.08 8.28 -15.97
N ARG A 404 9.68 7.87 -14.85
CA ARG A 404 9.97 6.46 -14.57
C ARG A 404 9.18 5.83 -13.43
N VAL A 405 8.31 6.54 -12.70
CA VAL A 405 7.55 5.92 -11.61
C VAL A 405 6.08 6.25 -11.71
N ALA A 406 5.25 5.21 -11.82
CA ALA A 406 3.79 5.30 -11.76
C ALA A 406 3.24 3.93 -11.30
N HIS A 407 1.95 3.81 -10.94
CA HIS A 407 1.29 2.50 -10.73
C HIS A 407 2.07 1.50 -9.85
N GLY A 408 2.75 2.03 -8.83
CA GLY A 408 3.65 1.29 -7.95
C GLY A 408 4.79 0.52 -8.58
N ALA A 409 5.35 1.05 -9.65
CA ALA A 409 6.40 0.41 -10.41
C ALA A 409 7.30 1.40 -11.13
N LEU A 410 8.47 0.91 -11.53
CA LEU A 410 9.39 1.62 -12.41
C LEU A 410 9.07 1.34 -13.88
N TYR A 411 9.13 2.36 -14.72
CA TYR A 411 8.77 2.33 -16.13
C TYR A 411 10.01 2.45 -17.02
N ALA A 412 10.09 1.57 -18.01
CA ALA A 412 10.92 1.71 -19.20
C ALA A 412 9.97 1.90 -20.39
N ARG A 413 9.83 3.14 -20.85
CA ARG A 413 8.99 3.52 -22.00
C ARG A 413 9.77 3.38 -23.30
N ASN A 414 9.07 3.19 -24.42
CA ASN A 414 9.63 3.12 -25.78
C ASN A 414 10.79 2.13 -25.86
N SER A 415 10.47 0.87 -25.58
CA SER A 415 11.47 -0.11 -25.20
C SER A 415 11.55 -1.26 -26.21
N ALA A 416 12.76 -1.54 -26.69
CA ALA A 416 13.01 -2.53 -27.73
C ALA A 416 13.35 -3.93 -27.16
N PRO A 417 13.23 -5.01 -27.97
CA PRO A 417 13.48 -6.38 -27.53
C PRO A 417 14.88 -6.64 -26.93
N SER A 418 15.89 -5.87 -27.36
CA SER A 418 17.28 -5.98 -26.88
C SER A 418 17.60 -5.10 -25.67
N ASP A 419 16.67 -4.25 -25.25
CA ASP A 419 16.97 -3.24 -24.24
C ASP A 419 17.07 -3.81 -22.82
N VAL A 420 17.89 -3.15 -22.01
CA VAL A 420 18.07 -3.42 -20.59
C VAL A 420 17.74 -2.15 -19.83
N ALA A 421 16.74 -2.22 -18.95
CA ALA A 421 16.36 -1.11 -18.10
C ALA A 421 17.32 -1.00 -16.91
N LYS A 422 17.76 0.23 -16.63
CA LYS A 422 18.42 0.57 -15.37
C LYS A 422 17.36 0.96 -14.36
N LEU A 423 17.19 0.13 -13.34
CA LEU A 423 16.23 0.33 -12.26
C LEU A 423 16.93 1.08 -11.13
N ALA A 424 16.32 2.17 -10.67
CA ALA A 424 16.74 2.90 -9.48
C ALA A 424 15.54 2.95 -8.54
N TRP A 425 15.54 2.09 -7.53
CA TRP A 425 14.44 1.99 -6.58
C TRP A 425 14.61 3.01 -5.46
N PRO A 426 13.60 3.83 -5.15
CA PRO A 426 13.70 4.79 -4.06
C PRO A 426 13.83 4.07 -2.72
N ASP A 427 14.68 4.58 -1.84
CA ASP A 427 14.70 4.13 -0.44
C ASP A 427 13.40 4.56 0.28
N GLY A 428 13.18 4.00 1.47
CA GLY A 428 11.97 4.22 2.24
C GLY A 428 11.80 5.68 2.65
N TRP A 429 12.89 6.34 3.05
CA TRP A 429 12.89 7.73 3.50
C TRP A 429 12.61 8.72 2.36
N LEU A 430 13.16 8.50 1.17
CA LEU A 430 12.87 9.28 -0.03
C LEU A 430 11.38 9.18 -0.40
N THR A 431 10.83 7.96 -0.29
CA THR A 431 9.41 7.70 -0.56
C THR A 431 8.52 8.43 0.45
N LEU A 432 8.81 8.32 1.75
CA LEU A 432 8.09 9.03 2.81
C LEU A 432 8.18 10.55 2.64
N SER A 433 9.39 11.07 2.45
CA SER A 433 9.64 12.50 2.31
C SER A 433 8.92 13.09 1.09
N ALA A 434 8.89 12.37 -0.02
CA ALA A 434 8.17 12.80 -1.22
C ALA A 434 6.64 12.79 -1.01
N ALA A 435 6.10 11.81 -0.28
CA ALA A 435 4.67 11.79 0.08
C ALA A 435 4.27 12.95 1.02
N CYS A 436 5.15 13.35 1.94
CA CYS A 436 4.98 14.54 2.78
C CYS A 436 5.09 15.83 1.96
N HIS A 437 6.06 15.90 1.04
CA HIS A 437 6.27 17.05 0.17
C HIS A 437 5.05 17.34 -0.72
N ASP A 438 4.40 16.31 -1.26
CA ASP A 438 3.15 16.44 -2.03
C ASP A 438 2.01 17.12 -1.26
N ARG A 439 2.11 17.19 0.07
CA ARG A 439 1.18 17.87 0.99
C ARG A 439 1.73 19.18 1.55
N GLY A 440 2.83 19.68 1.01
CA GLY A 440 3.48 20.93 1.46
C GLY A 440 4.26 20.79 2.77
N LEU A 441 4.61 19.57 3.18
CA LEU A 441 5.32 19.29 4.42
C LEU A 441 6.77 18.86 4.16
N SER A 442 7.68 19.22 5.06
CA SER A 442 9.02 18.63 5.14
C SER A 442 9.09 17.67 6.32
N ALA A 443 9.63 16.47 6.10
CA ALA A 443 9.81 15.45 7.12
C ALA A 443 11.28 15.33 7.55
N SER A 444 11.53 15.10 8.83
CA SER A 444 12.84 14.72 9.38
C SER A 444 12.68 13.66 10.46
N PRO A 445 13.63 12.71 10.61
CA PRO A 445 13.58 11.75 11.70
C PRO A 445 13.68 12.46 13.05
N SER A 446 12.84 12.09 14.02
CA SER A 446 13.03 12.58 15.39
C SER A 446 14.13 11.79 16.10
N THR A 447 14.62 12.32 17.24
CA THR A 447 15.63 11.61 18.05
C THR A 447 15.12 10.23 18.54
N PRO A 448 13.89 10.11 19.09
CA PRO A 448 13.26 8.81 19.35
C PRO A 448 13.23 7.93 18.08
N GLY A 449 12.84 8.52 16.95
CA GLY A 449 12.84 7.92 15.62
C GLY A 449 14.13 7.21 15.23
N HIS A 450 15.24 7.92 15.34
CA HIS A 450 16.54 7.40 14.94
C HIS A 450 16.97 6.21 15.81
N VAL A 451 16.80 6.33 17.13
CA VAL A 451 17.19 5.28 18.08
C VAL A 451 16.32 4.02 17.90
N ALA A 452 15.02 4.21 17.67
CA ALA A 452 14.10 3.12 17.38
C ALA A 452 14.43 2.41 16.06
N ALA A 453 14.67 3.16 14.97
CA ALA A 453 15.06 2.57 13.68
C ALA A 453 16.37 1.76 13.78
N GLU A 454 17.38 2.26 14.50
CA GLU A 454 18.62 1.52 14.72
C GLU A 454 18.41 0.25 15.58
N LEU A 455 17.43 0.23 16.50
CA LEU A 455 17.08 -1.01 17.20
C LEU A 455 16.58 -2.08 16.23
N ILE A 456 15.75 -1.72 15.25
CA ILE A 456 15.25 -2.67 14.23
C ILE A 456 16.42 -3.25 13.44
N HIS A 457 17.37 -2.43 13.00
CA HIS A 457 18.62 -2.90 12.35
C HIS A 457 19.41 -3.90 13.21
N ARG A 458 19.48 -3.66 14.52
CA ARG A 458 20.20 -4.56 15.46
C ARG A 458 19.49 -5.89 15.67
N VAL A 459 18.15 -5.91 15.65
CA VAL A 459 17.38 -7.15 15.79
C VAL A 459 17.12 -7.85 14.45
N GLY A 460 17.42 -7.20 13.33
CA GLY A 460 17.43 -7.75 11.98
C GLY A 460 16.27 -7.26 11.12
N ASP A 461 15.05 -7.27 11.67
CA ASP A 461 13.83 -6.78 11.03
C ASP A 461 12.68 -6.61 12.07
N TRP A 462 11.45 -6.43 11.59
CA TRP A 462 10.25 -6.32 12.44
C TRP A 462 9.92 -7.60 13.24
N GLU A 463 10.21 -8.79 12.72
CA GLU A 463 10.05 -10.06 13.46
C GLU A 463 11.18 -10.28 14.46
N GLY A 464 12.31 -9.61 14.28
CA GLY A 464 13.35 -9.42 15.29
C GLY A 464 12.81 -8.89 16.62
N LEU A 465 11.62 -8.27 16.64
CA LEU A 465 10.97 -7.77 17.85
C LEU A 465 10.15 -8.83 18.61
N LEU A 466 9.93 -10.03 18.05
CA LEU A 466 9.16 -11.10 18.71
C LEU A 466 9.59 -11.41 20.16
N PRO A 467 10.90 -11.39 20.52
CA PRO A 467 11.32 -11.62 21.90
C PRO A 467 10.91 -10.54 22.91
N PHE A 468 10.47 -9.36 22.46
CA PHE A 468 9.96 -8.28 23.33
C PHE A 468 8.47 -8.42 23.66
N LEU A 469 7.75 -9.36 23.04
CA LEU A 469 6.29 -9.47 23.21
C LEU A 469 5.86 -10.04 24.56
N HIS A 470 6.80 -10.49 25.40
CA HIS A 470 6.47 -10.97 26.73
C HIS A 470 6.42 -9.82 27.75
N PRO A 471 5.30 -9.60 28.46
CA PRO A 471 5.15 -8.46 29.36
C PRO A 471 6.21 -8.44 30.48
N ASP A 472 6.48 -9.58 31.12
CA ASP A 472 7.48 -9.65 32.20
C ASP A 472 8.91 -9.36 31.71
N ILE A 473 9.19 -9.57 30.42
CA ILE A 473 10.48 -9.17 29.84
C ILE A 473 10.54 -7.66 29.71
N LEU A 474 9.50 -7.01 29.18
CA LEU A 474 9.45 -5.55 29.10
C LEU A 474 9.61 -4.90 30.48
N ASP A 475 8.94 -5.44 31.49
CA ASP A 475 9.08 -4.97 32.88
C ASP A 475 10.51 -5.14 33.40
N LEU A 476 11.16 -6.28 33.11
CA LEU A 476 12.55 -6.52 33.47
C LEU A 476 13.52 -5.56 32.77
N LEU A 477 13.27 -5.24 31.49
CA LEU A 477 14.09 -4.28 30.74
C LEU A 477 13.91 -2.86 31.28
N GLN A 478 12.69 -2.47 31.62
CA GLN A 478 12.43 -1.19 32.30
C GLN A 478 13.15 -1.11 33.66
N GLN A 479 13.16 -2.20 34.43
CA GLN A 479 13.93 -2.28 35.69
C GLN A 479 15.44 -2.09 35.45
N LEU A 480 15.98 -2.72 34.41
CA LEU A 480 17.40 -2.54 34.03
C LEU A 480 17.75 -1.09 33.67
N ALA A 481 16.77 -0.34 33.17
CA ALA A 481 16.93 1.06 32.81
C ALA A 481 16.77 2.03 34.01
N GLN A 482 16.20 1.57 35.14
CA GLN A 482 16.05 2.39 36.34
C GLN A 482 17.40 2.65 37.05
N ARG A 483 17.64 3.89 37.51
CA ARG A 483 18.83 4.25 38.30
C ARG A 483 18.90 3.49 39.64
N SER A 484 20.11 3.13 40.08
CA SER A 484 20.35 2.70 41.47
C SER A 484 20.88 3.87 42.34
N GLY A 485 20.12 4.36 43.33
CA GLY A 485 20.62 5.35 44.30
C GLY A 485 19.60 6.24 45.07
N MET A 486 19.56 6.10 46.41
CA MET A 486 18.68 6.84 47.35
C MET A 486 18.87 8.37 47.36
N SER A 487 20.04 8.88 46.97
CA SER A 487 20.37 10.31 47.01
C SER A 487 19.75 11.11 45.86
N TRP A 488 19.59 10.49 44.69
CA TRP A 488 18.97 11.14 43.53
C TRP A 488 17.45 11.20 43.67
N PHE A 489 16.83 10.11 44.14
CA PHE A 489 15.39 10.05 44.43
C PHE A 489 14.97 11.18 45.39
N LYS A 490 15.72 11.40 46.48
CA LYS A 490 15.46 12.51 47.42
C LYS A 490 15.56 13.90 46.79
N ASN A 491 16.59 14.16 45.96
CA ASN A 491 16.78 15.49 45.36
C ASN A 491 15.72 15.81 44.31
N ARG A 492 15.21 14.81 43.59
CA ARG A 492 14.20 15.01 42.54
C ARG A 492 12.77 14.95 43.09
N LEU A 493 12.48 14.11 44.08
CA LEU A 493 11.22 14.13 44.83
C LEU A 493 10.99 15.51 45.49
N ASN A 494 12.05 16.14 46.01
CA ASN A 494 11.99 17.51 46.53
C ASN A 494 11.73 18.58 45.45
N GLY A 495 12.03 18.30 44.18
CA GLY A 495 11.71 19.16 43.03
C GLY A 495 10.26 18.97 42.56
N VAL A 496 9.83 17.71 42.41
CA VAL A 496 8.46 17.31 42.08
C VAL A 496 7.47 17.80 43.13
N LEU A 497 7.79 17.67 44.42
CA LEU A 497 6.95 18.20 45.51
C LEU A 497 6.76 19.73 45.45
N ARG A 498 7.69 20.48 44.83
CA ARG A 498 7.53 21.92 44.61
C ARG A 498 6.63 22.22 43.41
N GLU A 499 6.73 21.45 42.34
CA GLU A 499 5.92 21.65 41.12
C GLU A 499 4.48 21.16 41.28
N VAL A 500 4.28 20.01 41.93
CA VAL A 500 2.97 19.44 42.27
C VAL A 500 2.17 20.35 43.20
N SER A 501 2.85 21.14 44.05
CA SER A 501 2.17 22.06 44.98
C SER A 501 1.37 23.16 44.29
N LEU A 502 1.53 23.34 42.97
CA LEU A 502 0.84 24.32 42.13
C LEU A 502 -0.29 23.73 41.27
N ALA A 503 -0.51 22.41 41.29
CA ALA A 503 -1.54 21.73 40.50
C ALA A 503 -2.89 21.64 41.24
N GLU A 504 -4.01 21.71 40.50
CA GLU A 504 -5.37 21.59 41.06
C GLU A 504 -5.67 20.18 41.60
N ASP A 505 -5.09 19.13 40.99
CA ASP A 505 -5.13 17.76 41.51
C ASP A 505 -3.71 17.25 41.81
N GLN A 506 -3.28 17.51 43.05
CA GLN A 506 -1.94 17.19 43.51
C GLN A 506 -1.67 15.68 43.55
N ALA A 507 -2.69 14.84 43.75
CA ALA A 507 -2.50 13.40 43.85
C ALA A 507 -2.25 12.78 42.47
N ALA A 508 -3.07 13.13 41.48
CA ALA A 508 -2.91 12.66 40.10
C ALA A 508 -1.65 13.23 39.43
N GLU A 509 -1.26 14.47 39.74
CA GLU A 509 0.00 15.07 39.27
C GLU A 509 1.23 14.41 39.90
N LEU A 510 1.18 14.13 41.21
CA LEU A 510 2.28 13.47 41.92
C LEU A 510 2.51 12.05 41.41
N GLU A 511 1.43 11.27 41.25
CA GLU A 511 1.49 9.89 40.75
C GLU A 511 2.05 9.85 39.32
N ARG A 512 1.62 10.79 38.46
CA ARG A 512 2.13 10.96 37.09
C ARG A 512 3.60 11.34 37.05
N GLN A 513 4.02 12.34 37.84
CA GLN A 513 5.41 12.77 37.86
C GLN A 513 6.32 11.68 38.42
N ILE A 514 5.89 10.95 39.46
CA ILE A 514 6.63 9.78 39.99
C ILE A 514 6.81 8.70 38.92
N HIS A 515 5.78 8.42 38.11
CA HIS A 515 5.89 7.47 36.99
C HIS A 515 6.81 7.97 35.85
N GLY A 516 6.97 9.28 35.67
CA GLY A 516 7.89 9.90 34.69
C GLY A 516 9.34 10.00 35.16
N LEU A 517 9.64 9.78 36.44
CA LEU A 517 10.99 9.96 37.01
C LEU A 517 11.96 8.84 36.65
N SER A 518 11.48 7.69 36.20
CA SER A 518 12.34 6.54 35.99
C SER A 518 13.00 6.64 34.62
N ILE A 519 14.33 6.65 34.60
CA ILE A 519 15.28 6.32 33.51
C ILE A 519 16.22 7.51 33.18
N GLY A 520 17.50 7.22 32.99
CA GLY A 520 18.53 8.21 32.62
C GLY A 520 19.80 8.10 33.46
N ALA A 521 20.57 7.01 33.47
CA ALA A 521 21.81 6.94 34.27
C ALA A 521 22.92 7.83 33.66
N LYS A 522 23.62 8.64 34.48
CA LYS A 522 24.71 9.52 34.01
C LYS A 522 26.12 8.91 34.17
N SER A 523 26.22 7.71 34.76
CA SER A 523 27.51 7.03 34.94
C SER A 523 27.37 5.50 34.96
N ASP A 524 28.40 4.82 34.44
CA ASP A 524 28.51 3.36 34.35
C ASP A 524 28.32 2.62 35.69
N GLU A 525 28.59 3.28 36.82
CA GLU A 525 28.53 2.68 38.16
C GLU A 525 27.11 2.66 38.76
N GLU A 526 26.15 3.37 38.16
CA GLU A 526 24.77 3.51 38.68
C GLU A 526 23.75 2.61 37.98
N LEU A 527 24.16 1.88 36.95
CA LEU A 527 23.27 1.04 36.14
C LEU A 527 22.98 -0.32 36.80
N GLN A 528 21.71 -0.72 36.72
CA GLN A 528 21.26 -1.99 37.25
C GLN A 528 21.80 -3.15 36.40
N HIS A 529 21.93 -4.29 37.07
CA HIS A 529 22.38 -5.52 36.44
C HIS A 529 21.69 -6.71 37.11
N VAL A 530 21.31 -7.70 36.30
CA VAL A 530 20.53 -8.86 36.76
C VAL A 530 21.22 -10.18 36.39
N THR A 531 20.83 -11.27 37.04
CA THR A 531 21.35 -12.62 36.75
C THR A 531 20.42 -13.38 35.80
N LEU A 532 20.86 -14.56 35.33
CA LEU A 532 20.04 -15.49 34.56
C LEU A 532 18.70 -15.80 35.26
N ASP A 533 18.69 -15.92 36.58
CA ASP A 533 17.49 -16.25 37.37
C ASP A 533 16.36 -15.21 37.20
N ALA A 534 16.70 -13.94 36.98
CA ALA A 534 15.72 -12.91 36.71
C ALA A 534 15.00 -13.13 35.37
N PHE A 535 15.77 -13.48 34.32
CA PHE A 535 15.22 -13.83 33.01
C PHE A 535 14.43 -15.14 33.05
N GLN A 536 14.90 -16.14 33.81
CA GLN A 536 14.14 -17.37 34.04
C GLN A 536 12.80 -17.05 34.68
N LYS A 537 12.78 -16.23 35.73
CA LYS A 537 11.53 -15.82 36.39
C LYS A 537 10.59 -15.10 35.42
N ALA A 538 11.11 -14.19 34.60
CA ALA A 538 10.33 -13.45 33.62
C ALA A 538 9.78 -14.33 32.47
N LEU A 539 10.45 -15.43 32.12
CA LEU A 539 10.02 -16.35 31.04
C LEU A 539 9.39 -17.63 31.61
N GLY A 540 8.50 -17.50 32.60
CA GLY A 540 7.72 -18.62 33.12
C GLY A 540 8.54 -19.71 33.82
N LYS A 541 9.71 -19.36 34.39
CA LYS A 541 10.70 -20.29 35.00
C LYS A 541 11.33 -21.27 34.01
N SER A 542 11.26 -20.99 32.70
CA SER A 542 11.92 -21.80 31.69
C SER A 542 13.38 -21.40 31.54
N ARG A 543 14.28 -22.29 32.01
CA ARG A 543 15.73 -22.11 31.82
C ARG A 543 16.12 -22.06 30.35
N ARG A 544 15.52 -22.91 29.52
CA ARG A 544 15.82 -22.99 28.09
C ARG A 544 15.41 -21.71 27.36
N ALA A 545 14.21 -21.18 27.63
CA ALA A 545 13.77 -19.91 27.05
C ALA A 545 14.65 -18.74 27.50
N ALA A 546 15.02 -18.67 28.78
CA ALA A 546 15.90 -17.61 29.29
C ALA A 546 17.31 -17.66 28.68
N GLU A 547 17.88 -18.86 28.50
CA GLU A 547 19.17 -19.01 27.82
C GLU A 547 19.08 -18.61 26.34
N ALA A 548 18.00 -18.98 25.63
CA ALA A 548 17.79 -18.59 24.23
C ALA A 548 17.62 -17.07 24.09
N TRP A 549 16.77 -16.46 24.92
CA TRP A 549 16.53 -15.02 24.94
C TRP A 549 17.83 -14.24 25.21
N LEU A 550 18.63 -14.66 26.20
CA LEU A 550 19.90 -14.00 26.52
C LEU A 550 20.92 -14.10 25.39
N ARG A 551 21.04 -15.26 24.73
CA ARG A 551 21.93 -15.42 23.58
C ARG A 551 21.53 -14.52 22.41
N TRP A 552 20.23 -14.45 22.12
CA TRP A 552 19.69 -13.52 21.13
C TRP A 552 20.02 -12.07 21.51
N ALA A 553 19.74 -11.66 22.75
CA ALA A 553 19.99 -10.30 23.21
C ALA A 553 21.49 -9.93 23.22
N GLU A 554 22.39 -10.88 23.53
CA GLU A 554 23.84 -10.71 23.39
C GLU A 554 24.25 -10.57 21.92
N LYS A 555 23.72 -11.41 21.02
CA LYS A 555 24.00 -11.39 19.57
C LYS A 555 23.55 -10.07 18.92
N SER A 556 22.38 -9.57 19.31
CA SER A 556 21.83 -8.28 18.88
C SER A 556 22.41 -7.08 19.65
N GLN A 557 23.39 -7.29 20.54
CA GLN A 557 24.06 -6.25 21.32
C GLN A 557 23.10 -5.40 22.19
N LEU A 558 21.99 -5.99 22.62
CA LEU A 558 21.01 -5.35 23.50
C LEU A 558 21.44 -5.44 24.96
N LEU A 559 22.10 -6.54 25.33
CA LEU A 559 22.65 -6.76 26.66
C LEU A 559 24.15 -7.00 26.61
N LEU A 560 24.83 -6.51 27.65
CA LEU A 560 26.24 -6.72 27.91
C LEU A 560 26.40 -7.70 29.07
N ARG A 561 27.16 -8.77 28.83
CA ARG A 561 27.54 -9.74 29.86
C ARG A 561 28.79 -9.29 30.61
N GLY A 562 28.76 -9.40 31.93
CA GLY A 562 29.88 -9.06 32.79
C GLY A 562 29.80 -9.73 34.16
N VAL A 563 30.65 -9.28 35.08
CA VAL A 563 30.80 -9.84 36.42
C VAL A 563 30.97 -8.71 37.44
N LEU A 564 30.50 -8.93 38.68
CA LEU A 564 30.83 -8.02 39.77
C LEU A 564 32.16 -8.41 40.40
N MET A 565 33.07 -7.46 40.47
CA MET A 565 34.30 -7.55 41.25
C MET A 565 34.15 -6.72 42.52
N LYS A 566 34.52 -7.28 43.68
CA LYS A 566 34.62 -6.55 44.94
C LYS A 566 36.08 -6.30 45.27
N CYS A 567 36.48 -5.03 45.39
CA CYS A 567 37.86 -4.68 45.70
C CYS A 567 38.18 -4.97 47.18
N ASP A 568 39.22 -5.73 47.47
CA ASP A 568 39.63 -6.01 48.86
C ASP A 568 40.11 -4.77 49.63
N ALA A 569 40.64 -3.77 48.92
CA ALA A 569 41.15 -2.56 49.52
C ALA A 569 40.03 -1.53 49.82
N CYS A 570 39.25 -1.13 48.82
CA CYS A 570 38.23 -0.09 48.99
C CYS A 570 36.83 -0.66 49.29
N ARG A 571 36.67 -1.99 49.32
CA ARG A 571 35.43 -2.75 49.57
C ARG A 571 34.26 -2.44 48.62
N ARG A 572 34.49 -1.62 47.59
CA ARG A 572 33.49 -1.24 46.59
C ARG A 572 33.35 -2.35 45.56
N GLU A 573 32.12 -2.55 45.11
CA GLU A 573 31.79 -3.40 43.98
C GLU A 573 31.88 -2.58 42.69
N SER A 574 32.42 -3.18 41.65
CA SER A 574 32.47 -2.61 40.31
C SER A 574 32.08 -3.70 39.31
N TRP A 575 31.19 -3.35 38.39
CA TRP A 575 30.85 -4.22 37.28
C TRP A 575 31.94 -4.16 36.22
N LEU A 576 32.39 -5.32 35.76
CA LEU A 576 33.41 -5.48 34.73
C LEU A 576 32.79 -6.22 33.54
N PRO A 577 32.91 -5.69 32.30
CA PRO A 577 32.45 -6.42 31.13
C PRO A 577 33.29 -7.67 30.92
N LEU A 578 32.74 -8.68 30.25
CA LEU A 578 33.40 -9.97 30.03
C LEU A 578 34.82 -9.86 29.48
N ARG A 579 35.07 -8.89 28.58
CA ARG A 579 36.39 -8.63 27.99
C ARG A 579 37.46 -8.15 28.99
N GLU A 580 37.04 -7.59 30.12
CA GLU A 580 37.92 -7.03 31.17
C GLU A 580 38.00 -7.95 32.40
N MET A 581 37.44 -9.17 32.32
CA MET A 581 37.37 -10.06 33.48
C MET A 581 38.67 -10.82 33.78
N ALA A 582 39.62 -10.87 32.84
CA ALA A 582 40.84 -11.67 33.03
C ALA A 582 41.71 -11.06 34.15
N PRO A 583 42.06 -11.82 35.21
CA PRO A 583 42.97 -11.32 36.23
C PRO A 583 44.38 -11.10 35.66
N PRO A 584 45.13 -10.11 36.19
CA PRO A 584 44.73 -9.21 37.25
C PRO A 584 43.85 -8.06 36.75
N VAL A 585 42.86 -7.64 37.56
CA VAL A 585 41.93 -6.54 37.20
C VAL A 585 42.24 -5.28 38.01
N THR A 586 42.13 -4.11 37.38
CA THR A 586 42.35 -2.83 38.05
C THR A 586 41.03 -2.31 38.63
N CYS A 587 41.00 -2.03 39.94
CA CYS A 587 39.83 -1.41 40.57
C CYS A 587 39.59 -0.01 39.99
N ARG A 588 38.43 0.21 39.35
CA ARG A 588 38.06 1.50 38.72
C ARG A 588 38.03 2.69 39.70
N ARG A 589 37.91 2.44 41.01
CA ARG A 589 37.81 3.49 42.03
C ARG A 589 39.15 3.86 42.67
N CYS A 590 39.92 2.88 43.12
CA CYS A 590 41.18 3.14 43.84
C CYS A 590 42.43 2.79 43.03
N ALA A 591 42.29 2.42 41.75
CA ALA A 591 43.34 2.06 40.80
C ALA A 591 44.28 0.93 41.25
N ARG A 592 43.92 0.18 42.31
CA ARG A 592 44.71 -0.96 42.78
C ARG A 592 44.45 -2.20 41.93
N ILE A 593 45.51 -2.94 41.68
CA ILE A 593 45.49 -4.22 40.99
C ILE A 593 44.92 -5.28 41.96
N VAL A 594 43.93 -6.03 41.49
CA VAL A 594 43.29 -7.13 42.21
C VAL A 594 43.64 -8.42 41.48
N GLU A 595 44.54 -9.21 42.07
CA GLU A 595 45.03 -10.48 41.51
C GLU A 595 43.98 -11.60 41.54
N ARG A 596 43.08 -11.58 42.53
CA ARG A 596 42.04 -12.61 42.73
C ARG A 596 40.65 -11.96 42.87
N PRO A 597 40.09 -11.41 41.78
CA PRO A 597 38.85 -10.63 41.83
C PRO A 597 37.57 -11.44 42.08
N TYR A 598 37.62 -12.77 41.98
CA TYR A 598 36.46 -13.65 42.02
C TYR A 598 36.57 -14.72 43.11
N GLY A 599 35.42 -15.25 43.52
CA GLY A 599 35.34 -16.35 44.50
C GLY A 599 35.91 -17.66 43.95
N PRO A 600 36.27 -18.62 44.83
CA PRO A 600 36.97 -19.84 44.45
C PRO A 600 36.10 -20.93 43.81
N ARG A 601 34.77 -20.75 43.74
CA ARG A 601 33.84 -21.78 43.24
C ARG A 601 33.27 -21.43 41.88
N ASP A 602 32.56 -20.30 41.78
CA ASP A 602 31.82 -19.94 40.57
C ASP A 602 31.95 -18.44 40.26
N VAL A 603 31.96 -18.13 38.97
CA VAL A 603 31.80 -16.77 38.44
C VAL A 603 30.33 -16.58 38.06
N VAL A 604 29.62 -15.70 38.76
CA VAL A 604 28.22 -15.38 38.46
C VAL A 604 28.16 -14.27 37.43
N PHE A 605 27.72 -14.60 36.22
CA PHE A 605 27.48 -13.60 35.18
C PHE A 605 26.27 -12.73 35.51
N ARG A 606 26.43 -11.45 35.23
CA ARG A 606 25.38 -10.43 35.33
C ARG A 606 25.26 -9.67 34.02
N TYR A 607 24.03 -9.31 33.69
CA TYR A 607 23.68 -8.65 32.43
C TYR A 607 23.25 -7.22 32.70
N ARG A 608 23.70 -6.31 31.84
CA ARG A 608 23.33 -4.88 31.84
C ARG A 608 22.79 -4.51 30.46
N ALA A 609 21.83 -3.59 30.40
CA ALA A 609 21.37 -3.02 29.13
C ALA A 609 22.50 -2.26 28.42
N SER A 610 22.58 -2.39 27.10
CA SER A 610 23.48 -1.56 26.30
C SER A 610 22.97 -0.11 26.27
N GLU A 611 23.86 0.84 25.98
CA GLU A 611 23.49 2.26 25.85
C GLU A 611 22.40 2.48 24.80
N HIS A 612 22.39 1.67 23.74
CA HIS A 612 21.34 1.71 22.72
C HIS A 612 19.98 1.34 23.28
N LEU A 613 19.89 0.19 23.97
CA LEU A 613 18.65 -0.26 24.59
C LEU A 613 18.18 0.72 25.68
N LEU A 614 19.10 1.28 26.46
CA LEU A 614 18.78 2.33 27.43
C LEU A 614 18.17 3.54 26.74
N SER A 615 18.75 3.99 25.62
CA SER A 615 18.21 5.13 24.84
C SER A 615 16.79 4.87 24.33
N VAL A 616 16.51 3.66 23.83
CA VAL A 616 15.15 3.27 23.40
C VAL A 616 14.15 3.34 24.55
N LEU A 617 14.55 2.87 25.73
CA LEU A 617 13.70 2.87 26.92
C LEU A 617 13.54 4.27 27.52
N GLU A 618 14.57 5.12 27.44
CA GLU A 618 14.58 6.52 27.88
C GLU A 618 13.65 7.40 27.05
N LEU A 619 13.63 7.17 25.74
CA LEU A 619 12.85 7.93 24.77
C LEU A 619 11.46 7.33 24.53
N ASP A 620 11.03 6.36 25.35
CA ASP A 620 9.73 5.69 25.30
C ASP A 620 9.37 5.04 23.94
N SER A 621 10.38 4.80 23.09
CA SER A 621 10.20 4.37 21.70
C SER A 621 9.85 2.88 21.54
N MET A 622 9.85 2.10 22.63
CA MET A 622 9.43 0.68 22.59
C MET A 622 7.96 0.55 22.16
N SER A 623 7.10 1.47 22.60
CA SER A 623 5.69 1.51 22.19
C SER A 623 5.53 1.78 20.69
N HIS A 624 6.40 2.62 20.11
CA HIS A 624 6.43 2.96 18.67
C HIS A 624 6.73 1.73 17.84
N LEU A 625 7.76 0.97 18.25
CA LEU A 625 8.22 -0.24 17.56
C LEU A 625 7.16 -1.36 17.58
N LEU A 626 6.55 -1.60 18.74
CA LEU A 626 5.55 -2.65 18.89
C LEU A 626 4.23 -2.30 18.18
N ALA A 627 3.84 -1.03 18.17
CA ALA A 627 2.73 -0.55 17.35
C ALA A 627 3.02 -0.72 15.85
N GLY A 628 4.22 -0.35 15.41
CA GLY A 628 4.66 -0.56 14.03
C GLY A 628 4.57 -2.03 13.59
N ARG A 629 5.16 -2.93 14.38
CA ARG A 629 5.09 -4.39 14.13
C ARG A 629 3.63 -4.86 14.03
N PHE A 630 2.80 -4.52 15.01
CA PHE A 630 1.41 -4.96 15.04
C PHE A 630 0.66 -4.53 13.77
N LEU A 631 0.83 -3.26 13.35
CA LEU A 631 0.18 -2.72 12.15
C LEU A 631 0.65 -3.45 10.88
N LEU A 632 1.96 -3.66 10.69
CA LEU A 632 2.47 -4.41 9.54
C LEU A 632 1.85 -5.81 9.47
N GLN A 633 1.86 -6.55 10.59
CA GLN A 633 1.33 -7.91 10.63
C GLN A 633 -0.19 -7.98 10.37
N ILE A 634 -0.98 -7.15 11.07
CA ILE A 634 -2.44 -7.24 10.97
C ILE A 634 -2.98 -6.79 9.61
N PHE A 635 -2.28 -5.86 8.95
CA PHE A 635 -2.66 -5.42 7.62
C PHE A 635 -2.22 -6.38 6.53
N ASP A 636 -0.99 -6.90 6.60
CA ASP A 636 -0.54 -7.93 5.65
C ASP A 636 -1.43 -9.17 5.70
N ALA A 637 -1.88 -9.57 6.90
CA ALA A 637 -2.79 -10.70 7.09
C ALA A 637 -4.16 -10.51 6.42
N LYS A 638 -4.64 -9.27 6.23
CA LYS A 638 -5.96 -8.97 5.64
C LYS A 638 -5.93 -8.58 4.19
N PHE A 639 -5.01 -7.68 3.86
CA PHE A 639 -4.98 -6.97 2.59
C PHE A 639 -3.88 -7.51 1.66
N GLY A 640 -3.08 -8.46 2.16
CA GLY A 640 -1.92 -8.98 1.47
C GLY A 640 -0.67 -8.14 1.77
N PRO A 641 0.50 -8.70 1.48
CA PRO A 641 1.77 -8.08 1.84
C PRO A 641 1.99 -6.76 1.10
N GLY A 642 2.46 -5.76 1.83
CA GLY A 642 2.79 -4.44 1.28
C GLY A 642 1.63 -3.44 1.25
N TYR A 643 0.50 -3.76 1.88
CA TYR A 643 -0.60 -2.81 2.07
C TYR A 643 -0.15 -1.57 2.87
N VAL A 644 0.60 -1.80 3.95
CA VAL A 644 1.45 -0.78 4.54
C VAL A 644 2.78 -0.87 3.81
N TYR A 645 3.09 0.13 2.97
CA TYR A 645 4.37 0.18 2.25
C TYR A 645 5.53 0.25 3.25
N GLY A 646 5.34 0.98 4.34
CA GLY A 646 6.20 0.92 5.50
C GLY A 646 5.81 1.94 6.55
N LEU A 647 6.61 2.01 7.60
CA LEU A 647 6.46 2.97 8.67
C LEU A 647 7.81 3.42 9.23
N TYR A 648 7.82 4.59 9.87
CA TYR A 648 8.97 5.11 10.59
C TYR A 648 8.58 5.47 12.04
N PRO A 649 9.33 4.99 13.05
CA PRO A 649 8.96 5.14 14.47
C PRO A 649 9.39 6.49 15.07
N GLY A 650 8.97 7.62 14.50
CA GLY A 650 9.21 8.96 15.04
C GLY A 650 9.62 9.96 13.97
N VAL A 651 8.70 10.84 13.58
CA VAL A 651 8.89 11.79 12.48
C VAL A 651 8.44 13.18 12.89
N THR A 652 9.33 14.14 12.74
CA THR A 652 8.99 15.56 12.85
C THR A 652 8.53 16.08 11.49
N LEU A 653 7.34 16.68 11.47
CA LEU A 653 6.72 17.24 10.28
C LEU A 653 6.62 18.75 10.43
N LYS A 654 7.13 19.46 9.43
CA LYS A 654 7.09 20.92 9.39
C LYS A 654 6.34 21.42 8.17
N HIS A 655 5.36 22.28 8.39
CA HIS A 655 4.59 22.90 7.31
C HIS A 655 5.43 23.98 6.62
N SER A 656 5.60 23.88 5.30
CA SER A 656 6.53 24.73 4.56
C SER A 656 6.13 26.22 4.59
N SER A 657 4.83 26.53 4.60
CA SER A 657 4.35 27.92 4.59
C SER A 657 4.20 28.58 5.96
N THR A 658 3.81 27.82 7.00
CA THR A 658 3.55 28.38 8.34
C THR A 658 4.71 28.17 9.30
N GLY A 659 5.62 27.25 8.98
CA GLY A 659 6.70 26.82 9.86
C GLY A 659 6.24 26.03 11.09
N ARG A 660 4.93 25.72 11.21
CA ARG A 660 4.39 24.90 12.30
C ARG A 660 5.00 23.52 12.25
N GLU A 661 5.41 23.03 13.41
CA GLU A 661 6.11 21.77 13.58
C GLU A 661 5.33 20.89 14.56
N LEU A 662 5.06 19.64 14.16
CA LEU A 662 4.39 18.62 14.96
C LEU A 662 5.14 17.30 14.79
N GLU A 663 5.12 16.45 15.81
CA GLU A 663 5.78 15.14 15.80
C GLU A 663 4.74 14.03 15.76
N ALA A 664 4.96 13.03 14.91
CA ALA A 664 4.24 11.77 14.92
C ALA A 664 5.16 10.67 15.48
N ASP A 665 4.76 10.04 16.58
CA ASP A 665 5.50 8.92 17.20
C ASP A 665 5.67 7.74 16.24
N VAL A 666 4.67 7.51 15.39
CA VAL A 666 4.76 6.59 14.26
C VAL A 666 4.10 7.24 13.06
N LEU A 667 4.77 7.20 11.92
CA LEU A 667 4.18 7.61 10.65
C LEU A 667 4.22 6.44 9.67
N ALA A 668 3.04 5.96 9.28
CA ALA A 668 2.88 4.90 8.29
C ALA A 668 2.55 5.49 6.91
N LEU A 669 3.11 4.88 5.87
CA LEU A 669 2.78 5.15 4.47
C LEU A 669 2.05 3.93 3.91
N LEU A 670 0.82 4.14 3.44
CA LEU A 670 0.03 3.09 2.81
C LEU A 670 0.38 2.96 1.32
N GLN A 671 0.06 1.80 0.75
CA GLN A 671 0.28 1.50 -0.66
C GLN A 671 -0.46 2.46 -1.61
N ASP A 672 -1.53 3.10 -1.15
CA ASP A 672 -2.30 4.09 -1.90
C ASP A 672 -1.77 5.53 -1.81
N GLY A 673 -0.63 5.73 -1.11
CA GLY A 673 0.02 7.04 -0.93
C GLY A 673 -0.53 7.84 0.25
N SER A 674 -1.45 7.28 1.03
CA SER A 674 -1.97 7.91 2.24
C SER A 674 -0.96 7.83 3.38
N LEU A 675 -0.90 8.89 4.19
CA LEU A 675 -0.07 8.96 5.40
C LEU A 675 -0.95 8.82 6.63
N VAL A 676 -0.51 8.01 7.60
CA VAL A 676 -1.27 7.71 8.81
C VAL A 676 -0.39 8.00 10.03
N PRO A 677 -0.71 9.04 10.82
CA PRO A 677 0.01 9.34 12.05
C PRO A 677 -0.51 8.49 13.21
N GLY A 678 0.40 8.16 14.13
CA GLY A 678 0.11 7.50 15.39
C GLY A 678 0.78 8.22 16.57
N GLU A 679 0.10 8.20 17.71
CA GLU A 679 0.59 8.72 18.99
C GLU A 679 0.74 7.55 19.97
N CYS A 680 1.88 7.43 20.64
CA CYS A 680 2.19 6.27 21.46
C CYS A 680 2.63 6.72 22.86
N LYS A 681 2.05 6.11 23.89
CA LYS A 681 2.39 6.42 25.28
C LYS A 681 2.90 5.18 25.99
N ARG A 682 4.00 5.33 26.72
CA ARG A 682 4.53 4.27 27.59
C ARG A 682 3.47 3.71 28.52
N THR A 683 2.68 4.60 29.15
CA THR A 683 1.62 4.24 30.09
C THR A 683 0.31 4.95 29.73
N ALA A 684 -0.81 4.36 30.15
CA ALA A 684 -2.14 4.92 29.93
C ALA A 684 -2.32 6.29 30.60
N VAL A 685 -1.64 6.54 31.73
CA VAL A 685 -1.70 7.84 32.44
C VAL A 685 -1.02 8.97 31.63
N GLY A 686 -0.15 8.63 30.68
CA GLY A 686 0.61 9.61 29.90
C GLY A 686 -0.20 10.39 28.87
N LEU A 687 -1.38 9.92 28.46
CA LEU A 687 -2.20 10.56 27.43
C LEU A 687 -2.88 11.82 27.93
N LYS A 688 -2.74 12.92 27.20
CA LYS A 688 -3.40 14.21 27.46
C LYS A 688 -4.36 14.58 26.33
N GLN A 689 -5.34 15.44 26.63
CA GLN A 689 -6.23 15.98 25.60
C GLN A 689 -5.44 16.72 24.51
N GLN A 690 -4.38 17.46 24.90
CA GLN A 690 -3.49 18.14 23.95
C GLN A 690 -2.83 17.18 22.95
N ASP A 691 -2.52 15.94 23.36
CA ASP A 691 -1.94 14.93 22.46
C ASP A 691 -2.97 14.53 21.39
N LEU A 692 -4.25 14.37 21.78
CA LEU A 692 -5.33 14.09 20.85
C LEU A 692 -5.60 15.26 19.90
N ASP A 693 -5.54 16.48 20.40
CA ASP A 693 -5.73 17.70 19.60
C ASP A 693 -4.58 17.88 18.58
N ASN A 694 -3.33 17.64 19.00
CA ASN A 694 -2.16 17.63 18.12
C ASN A 694 -2.26 16.53 17.06
N LEU A 695 -2.75 15.33 17.44
CA LEU A 695 -2.95 14.23 16.50
C LEU A 695 -4.06 14.53 15.50
N ASP A 696 -5.17 15.15 15.91
CA ASP A 696 -6.23 15.59 15.00
C ASP A 696 -5.70 16.63 14.01
N GLU A 697 -4.87 17.58 14.47
CA GLU A 697 -4.21 18.53 13.58
C GLU A 697 -3.23 17.86 12.61
N LEU A 698 -2.43 16.90 13.07
CA LEU A 698 -1.58 16.10 12.20
C LEU A 698 -2.40 15.36 11.13
N CYS A 699 -3.56 14.82 11.50
CA CYS A 699 -4.46 14.18 10.54
C CYS A 699 -4.97 15.17 9.49
N ASP A 700 -5.25 16.41 9.87
CA ASP A 700 -5.67 17.46 8.93
C ASP A 700 -4.52 17.88 8.01
N MET A 701 -3.32 18.07 8.56
CA MET A 701 -2.12 18.40 7.79
C MET A 701 -1.75 17.32 6.78
N LEU A 702 -1.95 16.05 7.13
CA LEU A 702 -1.59 14.90 6.30
C LEU A 702 -2.73 14.44 5.38
N ASP A 703 -3.94 14.99 5.52
CA ASP A 703 -5.16 14.42 4.93
C ASP A 703 -5.27 12.91 5.22
N ALA A 704 -5.05 12.56 6.50
CA ALA A 704 -4.93 11.18 6.92
C ALA A 704 -6.30 10.47 6.92
N PRO A 705 -6.42 9.27 6.31
CA PRO A 705 -7.70 8.55 6.25
C PRO A 705 -8.13 8.01 7.62
N TRP A 706 -7.17 7.77 8.52
CA TRP A 706 -7.37 7.34 9.90
C TRP A 706 -6.11 7.66 10.72
N SER A 707 -6.20 7.49 12.04
CA SER A 707 -5.06 7.56 12.96
C SER A 707 -5.17 6.50 14.04
N PHE A 708 -4.15 6.39 14.87
CA PHE A 708 -4.20 5.51 16.03
C PHE A 708 -3.50 6.12 17.24
N ILE A 709 -3.87 5.62 18.41
CA ILE A 709 -3.12 5.83 19.64
C ILE A 709 -2.76 4.47 20.23
N ALA A 710 -1.59 4.35 20.85
CA ALA A 710 -1.09 3.07 21.36
C ALA A 710 -0.48 3.17 22.75
N THR A 711 -0.65 2.12 23.57
CA THR A 711 0.04 2.00 24.86
C THR A 711 0.40 0.56 25.22
N LEU A 712 1.46 0.40 26.02
CA LEU A 712 1.87 -0.88 26.58
C LEU A 712 1.11 -1.24 27.88
N ASP A 713 0.15 -0.42 28.30
CA ASP A 713 -0.77 -0.77 29.39
C ASP A 713 -1.97 -1.57 28.89
N PRO A 714 -2.52 -2.47 29.72
CA PRO A 714 -3.69 -3.26 29.36
C PRO A 714 -4.94 -2.37 29.31
N ALA A 715 -5.94 -2.77 28.54
CA ALA A 715 -7.16 -1.98 28.36
C ALA A 715 -7.94 -1.70 29.66
N GLU A 716 -7.80 -2.57 30.66
CA GLU A 716 -8.36 -2.36 32.00
C GLU A 716 -7.77 -1.14 32.73
N ASN A 717 -6.50 -0.79 32.46
CA ASN A 717 -5.82 0.36 33.06
C ASN A 717 -6.03 1.66 32.28
N CYS A 718 -6.66 1.58 31.10
CA CYS A 718 -6.96 2.72 30.26
C CYS A 718 -8.24 3.44 30.74
N GLY A 719 -8.07 4.68 31.22
CA GLY A 719 -9.14 5.54 31.70
C GLY A 719 -10.08 6.06 30.60
N PRO A 720 -11.06 6.92 30.97
CA PRO A 720 -12.10 7.41 30.06
C PRO A 720 -11.56 8.11 28.80
N LEU A 721 -10.44 8.83 28.91
CA LEU A 721 -9.83 9.54 27.78
C LEU A 721 -9.44 8.58 26.64
N TRP A 722 -8.86 7.42 26.97
CA TRP A 722 -8.51 6.39 25.98
C TRP A 722 -9.75 5.77 25.35
N ARG A 723 -10.74 5.40 26.17
CA ARG A 723 -11.97 4.76 25.69
C ARG A 723 -12.79 5.68 24.78
N ASN A 724 -12.83 6.97 25.11
CA ASN A 724 -13.55 7.98 24.34
C ASN A 724 -12.76 8.47 23.12
N ALA A 725 -11.46 8.20 23.06
CA ALA A 725 -10.64 8.54 21.89
C ALA A 725 -10.94 7.62 20.70
N GLU A 726 -11.48 6.42 20.91
CA GLU A 726 -11.85 5.50 19.83
C GLU A 726 -12.95 6.13 18.94
N ARG A 727 -12.69 6.20 17.64
CA ARG A 727 -13.67 6.68 16.64
C ARG A 727 -13.78 5.66 15.52
N ARG A 728 -15.01 5.26 15.19
CA ARG A 728 -15.30 4.29 14.10
C ARG A 728 -15.99 4.90 12.89
N LEU A 729 -16.62 6.05 13.05
CA LEU A 729 -17.31 6.78 11.99
C LEU A 729 -16.55 8.07 11.64
N GLY A 730 -16.72 8.54 10.41
CA GLY A 730 -15.96 9.69 9.89
C GLY A 730 -14.51 9.30 9.59
N ARG A 731 -13.57 9.94 10.27
CA ARG A 731 -12.13 9.60 10.24
C ARG A 731 -11.79 8.72 11.44
N PRO A 732 -11.61 7.40 11.26
CA PRO A 732 -11.42 6.48 12.38
C PRO A 732 -10.16 6.79 13.17
N ARG A 733 -10.24 6.54 14.49
CA ARG A 733 -9.09 6.54 15.39
C ARG A 733 -9.11 5.22 16.16
N PHE A 734 -8.09 4.40 15.94
CA PHE A 734 -7.93 3.12 16.65
C PHE A 734 -7.18 3.31 17.96
N VAL A 735 -7.53 2.51 18.95
CA VAL A 735 -6.93 2.56 20.27
C VAL A 735 -6.31 1.19 20.56
N LEU A 736 -4.99 1.13 20.50
CA LEU A 736 -4.21 -0.09 20.65
C LEU A 736 -3.66 -0.17 22.08
N THR A 737 -3.89 -1.28 22.75
CA THR A 737 -3.45 -1.54 24.13
C THR A 737 -2.48 -2.72 24.15
N ARG A 738 -1.99 -3.08 25.34
CA ARG A 738 -1.03 -4.19 25.53
C ARG A 738 -1.43 -5.46 24.80
N GLU A 739 -2.72 -5.81 24.84
CA GLU A 739 -3.28 -7.03 24.27
C GLU A 739 -2.98 -7.13 22.77
N GLN A 740 -3.14 -6.03 22.02
CA GLN A 740 -2.79 -5.97 20.60
C GLN A 740 -1.28 -5.92 20.40
N LEU A 741 -0.57 -5.02 21.09
CA LEU A 741 0.86 -4.77 20.84
C LEU A 741 1.75 -5.98 21.13
N LEU A 742 1.33 -6.82 22.08
CA LEU A 742 2.04 -8.05 22.47
C LEU A 742 1.51 -9.32 21.78
N SER A 743 0.55 -9.19 20.87
CA SER A 743 0.04 -10.32 20.08
C SER A 743 1.15 -10.95 19.24
N LEU A 744 1.26 -12.28 19.27
CA LEU A 744 2.28 -13.01 18.48
C LEU A 744 1.93 -13.12 16.99
N SER A 745 0.66 -13.29 16.68
CA SER A 745 0.17 -13.44 15.31
C SER A 745 -1.26 -12.92 15.23
N PRO A 746 -1.42 -11.60 15.10
CA PRO A 746 -2.74 -11.00 15.00
C PRO A 746 -3.36 -11.39 13.67
N THR A 747 -4.60 -11.89 13.69
CA THR A 747 -5.29 -12.34 12.48
C THR A 747 -6.75 -11.89 12.46
N TRP A 748 -7.35 -11.91 11.26
CA TRP A 748 -8.75 -11.59 11.06
C TRP A 748 -9.57 -12.88 11.07
N LEU A 749 -10.32 -13.10 12.15
CA LEU A 749 -11.30 -14.19 12.24
C LEU A 749 -12.69 -13.72 11.83
N LEU A 750 -13.53 -14.66 11.39
CA LEU A 750 -14.94 -14.40 11.11
C LEU A 750 -15.61 -13.91 12.41
N ASN A 751 -16.13 -12.69 12.42
CA ASN A 751 -16.73 -11.99 13.58
C ASN A 751 -15.76 -11.46 14.65
N ALA A 752 -14.44 -11.42 14.42
CA ALA A 752 -13.49 -10.75 15.32
C ALA A 752 -13.00 -9.44 14.72
N ASP A 753 -12.81 -8.42 15.57
CA ASP A 753 -12.11 -7.18 15.20
C ASP A 753 -10.83 -7.02 16.04
N PRO A 754 -9.65 -7.39 15.50
CA PRO A 754 -8.39 -7.25 16.21
C PRO A 754 -8.01 -5.77 16.48
N LEU A 755 -8.69 -4.80 15.86
CA LEU A 755 -8.49 -3.37 16.10
C LEU A 755 -9.45 -2.81 17.17
N ARG A 756 -10.34 -3.63 17.73
CA ARG A 756 -11.19 -3.26 18.86
C ARG A 756 -10.37 -2.89 20.07
N PHE A 757 -10.80 -1.88 20.83
CA PHE A 757 -10.20 -1.54 22.12
C PHE A 757 -10.12 -2.76 23.05
N GLY A 758 -8.91 -3.08 23.54
CA GLY A 758 -8.61 -4.29 24.30
C GLY A 758 -8.49 -5.59 23.51
N GLY A 759 -8.79 -5.58 22.22
CA GLY A 759 -8.76 -6.75 21.36
C GLY A 759 -9.93 -7.71 21.52
N ASP A 760 -10.01 -8.68 20.59
CA ASP A 760 -10.96 -9.79 20.62
C ASP A 760 -10.19 -11.14 20.46
N GLU A 761 -10.90 -12.26 20.36
CA GLU A 761 -10.35 -13.63 20.28
C GLU A 761 -9.32 -13.88 19.15
N GLY A 762 -9.29 -13.01 18.13
CA GLY A 762 -8.37 -13.11 16.97
C GLY A 762 -6.90 -12.73 17.23
N LEU A 763 -6.54 -12.31 18.44
CA LEU A 763 -5.21 -11.80 18.74
C LEU A 763 -4.14 -12.87 19.01
N ASN A 764 -4.46 -14.05 19.57
CA ASN A 764 -3.43 -15.00 20.01
C ASN A 764 -3.75 -16.43 19.56
N PHE A 765 -3.57 -16.70 18.27
CA PHE A 765 -3.75 -18.05 17.72
C PHE A 765 -2.56 -18.98 18.01
N LEU A 766 -1.37 -18.42 18.25
CA LEU A 766 -0.12 -19.15 18.41
C LEU A 766 0.45 -18.95 19.82
N GLY A 767 0.24 -19.93 20.72
CA GLY A 767 0.98 -20.15 21.98
C GLY A 767 1.45 -18.91 22.78
N SER A 768 2.53 -19.06 23.54
CA SER A 768 3.20 -17.96 24.24
C SER A 768 4.68 -17.86 23.84
N VAL A 769 5.28 -16.66 23.96
CA VAL A 769 6.71 -16.43 23.66
C VAL A 769 7.63 -17.44 24.36
N PRO A 770 7.46 -17.74 25.67
CA PRO A 770 8.34 -18.68 26.37
C PRO A 770 8.23 -20.11 25.83
N GLU A 771 7.04 -20.55 25.39
CA GLU A 771 6.82 -21.85 24.78
C GLU A 771 7.56 -21.94 23.44
N PHE A 772 7.35 -20.97 22.55
CA PHE A 772 8.02 -20.95 21.26
C PHE A 772 9.54 -20.84 21.38
N MET A 773 10.06 -19.99 22.28
CA MET A 773 11.50 -19.90 22.53
C MET A 773 12.07 -21.19 23.13
N ALA A 774 11.31 -21.86 24.00
CA ALA A 774 11.73 -23.15 24.52
C ALA A 774 11.78 -24.22 23.42
N GLU A 775 10.85 -24.21 22.47
CA GLU A 775 10.82 -25.16 21.36
C GLU A 775 11.93 -24.87 20.33
N GLN A 776 11.92 -23.67 19.75
CA GLN A 776 12.74 -23.27 18.60
C GLN A 776 14.16 -22.82 18.99
N GLY A 777 14.41 -22.47 20.26
CA GLY A 777 15.72 -22.02 20.72
C GLY A 777 16.16 -20.72 20.04
N GLU A 778 17.36 -20.73 19.43
CA GLU A 778 17.92 -19.55 18.74
C GLU A 778 17.23 -19.25 17.40
N ASP A 779 16.59 -20.26 16.79
CA ASP A 779 15.89 -20.13 15.50
C ASP A 779 14.49 -19.50 15.65
N PHE A 780 14.08 -19.14 16.87
CA PHE A 780 12.79 -18.50 17.14
C PHE A 780 12.58 -17.20 16.34
N VAL A 781 13.65 -16.45 16.07
CA VAL A 781 13.56 -15.19 15.31
C VAL A 781 13.43 -15.44 13.81
N ASP A 782 13.88 -16.61 13.33
CA ASP A 782 13.71 -17.05 11.95
C ASP A 782 12.32 -17.72 11.73
N PHE A 783 11.51 -17.84 12.79
CA PHE A 783 10.16 -18.36 12.71
C PHE A 783 9.26 -17.37 11.95
N ARG A 784 9.05 -17.63 10.67
CA ARG A 784 7.98 -17.02 9.87
C ARG A 784 6.77 -17.94 9.95
N PRO A 785 5.67 -17.59 10.65
CA PRO A 785 4.44 -18.36 10.56
C PRO A 785 3.95 -18.30 9.11
N THR A 786 4.29 -19.32 8.32
CA THR A 786 3.77 -19.47 6.97
C THR A 786 2.39 -20.08 7.09
N PHE A 787 1.36 -19.26 6.85
CA PHE A 787 0.03 -19.78 6.60
C PHE A 787 0.07 -20.57 5.29
N GLN A 788 0.31 -21.88 5.39
CA GLN A 788 -0.05 -22.78 4.32
C GLN A 788 -1.57 -22.79 4.25
N TYR A 789 -2.11 -22.17 3.20
CA TYR A 789 -3.49 -22.33 2.80
C TYR A 789 -3.74 -23.83 2.63
N ARG A 790 -4.35 -24.48 3.64
CA ARG A 790 -4.87 -25.83 3.46
C ARG A 790 -6.02 -25.69 2.46
N PRO A 791 -5.95 -26.31 1.26
CA PRO A 791 -7.12 -26.38 0.40
C PRO A 791 -8.23 -27.03 1.21
N SER A 792 -9.43 -26.47 1.14
CA SER A 792 -10.64 -27.11 1.67
C SER A 792 -10.72 -28.52 1.10
N SER A 793 -10.64 -29.52 1.98
CA SER A 793 -10.91 -30.93 1.69
C SER A 793 -12.36 -31.13 1.28
#